data_AF-A0A0V1GSY3-F1
#
_entry.id   AF-A0A0V1GSY3-F1
#
_cell.length_a   1.000
_cell.length_b   1.000
_cell.length_c   1.000
_cell.angle_alpha   90.00
_cell.angle_beta   90.00
_cell.angle_gamma   90.00
#
_symmetry.space_group_name_H-M   'P 1'
#
loop_
_entity.id
_entity.type
_entity.pdbx_description
1 polymer ?
#
loop_
_entity_poly.entity_id
_entity_poly.type
_entity_poly.pdbx_seq_one_letter_code
_entity_poly.pdbx_strand_id
1 'polypeptide(L)'
;LLSELLLLLCFQIVSLAMSEQSKDVKEISDELLQFRLKELVKRPEYGTVGKPIKLACNYFPLIKLQKGDLMVNRYHIDIQHPRLKLNCDESREIFWAYVVKRSDIFGDPFKLAYDGRSGLYTVDKLRLNQVGEEAALEKFSFKTVRENKPSEVTILIKPTGLVHLDFKNAEAGLLDEREKGAVQFLDILFAQGRSCPLFELSKSFKAVKNSFYFISQGADLDVKYGITLWRGLFISARVIDGFRPAINIDVSHSCFYKHQSLINLICDILNGDEHDVKFHPCQLKIDSYLKREHLRLLIPELKGISIHTTHRNQDRVYRIKDISGTAASVVFEKDGKKVSIAEYFHDVYAPLKYPNLPLVQVGSKSKAIYFPVEVCQVANCQRYNKKLKACQTTSIIRYALSDAPTRIQKCIDLVQKSNLNGDPFLKNFGVKIKGEPVIVNGRVLSPPRLEYGKGNGGQQIVLTPKDGAWYLKEFKFFESAYCQSFGFVSFLPLHKASMLQEFCWQVVRTCRSTGIQMPDNPKFFEQAGKNDSVEMVFKRISEKCDRDGIKCDLVFVALYSPEQYAEVKSCGDITFGLVTQCLLSRTINDVAVKKSYSTMLNIAMKINMKIGGINAKLQKDEILDNYLYKNNTLVIGVDVV
;
A
#
# COMPACT_ATOMS: atom_id res chain seq x y z
N LEU A 1 7.55 10.96 -16.44
CA LEU A 1 8.26 10.60 -15.20
C LEU A 1 9.22 9.41 -15.35
N LEU A 2 8.76 8.16 -15.57
CA LEU A 2 9.70 7.02 -15.66
C LEU A 2 10.55 7.06 -16.95
N SER A 3 9.96 7.52 -18.05
CA SER A 3 10.67 7.84 -19.30
C SER A 3 11.67 8.97 -19.11
N GLU A 4 11.28 10.06 -18.46
CA GLU A 4 12.15 11.20 -18.14
C GLU A 4 13.30 10.82 -17.20
N LEU A 5 13.04 9.95 -16.22
CA LEU A 5 14.05 9.40 -15.30
C LEU A 5 15.01 8.48 -16.04
N LEU A 6 14.54 7.61 -16.95
CA LEU A 6 15.41 6.78 -17.78
C LEU A 6 16.29 7.64 -18.69
N LEU A 7 15.72 8.68 -19.29
CA LEU A 7 16.44 9.68 -20.09
C LEU A 7 17.51 10.40 -19.27
N LEU A 8 17.19 10.85 -18.06
CA LEU A 8 18.14 11.46 -17.12
C LEU A 8 19.24 10.49 -16.67
N LEU A 9 18.91 9.21 -16.49
CA LEU A 9 19.89 8.19 -16.08
C LEU A 9 20.84 7.83 -17.24
N CYS A 10 20.31 7.67 -18.46
CA CYS A 10 21.10 7.55 -19.68
C CYS A 10 21.99 8.79 -19.87
N PHE A 11 21.45 9.98 -19.63
CA PHE A 11 22.19 11.23 -19.71
C PHE A 11 23.35 11.30 -18.71
N GLN A 12 23.12 10.90 -17.44
CA GLN A 12 24.19 10.84 -16.44
C GLN A 12 25.24 9.79 -16.77
N ILE A 13 24.85 8.60 -17.26
CA ILE A 13 25.78 7.54 -17.63
C ILE A 13 26.66 7.97 -18.82
N VAL A 14 26.07 8.58 -19.85
CA VAL A 14 26.81 9.12 -21.00
C VAL A 14 27.71 10.28 -20.54
N SER A 15 27.21 11.18 -19.70
CA SER A 15 27.99 12.32 -19.21
C SER A 15 29.15 11.91 -18.28
N LEU A 16 29.02 10.81 -17.52
CA LEU A 16 30.09 10.24 -16.70
C LEU A 16 31.12 9.47 -17.54
N ALA A 17 30.70 8.84 -18.64
CA ALA A 17 31.59 8.13 -19.56
C ALA A 17 32.37 9.07 -20.50
N MET A 18 31.89 10.30 -20.71
CA MET A 18 32.45 11.26 -21.68
C MET A 18 33.14 12.47 -21.04
N SER A 19 33.73 12.31 -19.85
CA SER A 19 34.37 13.41 -19.10
C SER A 19 35.58 14.08 -19.78
N GLU A 20 35.89 13.80 -21.04
CA GLU A 20 36.93 14.48 -21.83
C GLU A 20 36.43 15.24 -23.08
N GLN A 21 35.13 15.27 -23.41
CA GLN A 21 34.64 16.05 -24.56
C GLN A 21 33.36 16.83 -24.23
N SER A 22 33.53 18.10 -23.84
CA SER A 22 32.47 18.98 -23.32
C SER A 22 31.61 19.69 -24.37
N LYS A 23 31.73 19.36 -25.66
CA LYS A 23 30.99 20.06 -26.74
C LYS A 23 29.71 19.36 -27.22
N ASP A 24 29.56 18.04 -27.04
CA ASP A 24 28.42 17.29 -27.60
C ASP A 24 27.22 17.10 -26.66
N VAL A 25 27.35 17.47 -25.37
CA VAL A 25 26.34 17.17 -24.34
C VAL A 25 25.03 17.94 -24.55
N LYS A 26 25.08 19.15 -25.13
CA LYS A 26 23.92 20.01 -25.34
C LYS A 26 23.11 19.59 -26.58
N GLU A 27 23.79 19.21 -27.65
CA GLU A 27 23.17 18.70 -28.89
C GLU A 27 22.46 17.36 -28.64
N ILE A 28 23.11 16.44 -27.93
CA ILE A 28 22.52 15.15 -27.56
C ILE A 28 21.32 15.33 -26.61
N SER A 29 21.37 16.31 -25.69
CA SER A 29 20.24 16.66 -24.82
C SER A 29 19.04 17.15 -25.64
N ASP A 30 19.27 18.02 -26.61
CA ASP A 30 18.20 18.58 -27.45
C ASP A 30 17.60 17.51 -28.38
N GLU A 31 18.41 16.57 -28.90
CA GLU A 31 17.92 15.40 -29.65
C GLU A 31 17.11 14.43 -28.77
N LEU A 32 17.58 14.13 -27.56
CA LEU A 32 16.89 13.25 -26.62
C LEU A 32 15.56 13.85 -26.12
N LEU A 33 15.48 15.17 -25.97
CA LEU A 33 14.24 15.89 -25.65
C LEU A 33 13.24 15.89 -26.82
N GLN A 34 13.71 15.73 -28.06
CA GLN A 34 12.86 15.56 -29.25
C GLN A 34 12.29 14.14 -29.39
N PHE A 35 12.91 13.13 -28.76
CA PHE A 35 12.35 11.78 -28.65
C PHE A 35 11.12 11.76 -27.75
N ARG A 36 9.97 12.18 -28.29
CA ARG A 36 8.68 11.77 -27.73
C ARG A 36 8.56 10.27 -27.94
N LEU A 37 8.80 9.48 -26.89
CA LEU A 37 8.40 8.07 -26.78
C LEU A 37 6.87 7.96 -26.94
N LYS A 38 6.36 8.10 -28.16
CA LYS A 38 4.93 8.04 -28.47
C LYS A 38 4.46 6.60 -28.62
N GLU A 39 5.35 5.68 -29.01
CA GLU A 39 4.98 4.33 -29.38
C GLU A 39 5.77 3.30 -28.57
N LEU A 40 5.05 2.40 -27.89
CA LEU A 40 5.66 1.19 -27.34
C LEU A 40 5.93 0.20 -28.49
N VAL A 41 7.06 -0.50 -28.41
CA VAL A 41 7.42 -1.54 -29.38
C VAL A 41 6.34 -2.63 -29.41
N LYS A 42 5.86 -2.96 -30.62
CA LYS A 42 4.90 -4.04 -30.82
C LYS A 42 5.55 -5.38 -30.44
N ARG A 43 4.75 -6.30 -29.88
CA ARG A 43 5.21 -7.68 -29.62
C ARG A 43 5.67 -8.28 -30.96
N PRO A 44 6.93 -8.72 -31.09
CA PRO A 44 7.42 -9.29 -32.34
C PRO A 44 6.77 -10.66 -32.59
N GLU A 45 6.85 -11.57 -31.62
CA GLU A 45 6.35 -12.94 -31.72
C GLU A 45 6.03 -13.52 -30.32
N TYR A 46 5.61 -14.79 -30.29
CA TYR A 46 5.44 -15.58 -29.07
C TYR A 46 6.63 -16.51 -28.85
N GLY A 47 7.17 -16.54 -27.63
CA GLY A 47 8.29 -17.44 -27.31
C GLY A 47 7.91 -18.92 -27.38
N THR A 48 8.86 -19.75 -27.78
CA THR A 48 8.68 -21.20 -28.02
C THR A 48 9.41 -22.09 -27.00
N VAL A 49 10.39 -21.54 -26.27
CA VAL A 49 11.28 -22.29 -25.36
C VAL A 49 10.56 -22.72 -24.06
N GLY A 50 10.86 -23.92 -23.56
CA GLY A 50 10.39 -24.43 -22.27
C GLY A 50 9.29 -25.49 -22.37
N LYS A 51 9.01 -26.17 -21.26
CA LYS A 51 8.01 -27.24 -21.21
C LYS A 51 6.59 -26.66 -21.13
N PRO A 52 5.61 -27.14 -21.92
CA PRO A 52 4.25 -26.62 -21.88
C PRO A 52 3.57 -26.95 -20.54
N ILE A 53 2.77 -26.02 -20.04
CA ILE A 53 1.93 -26.20 -18.83
C ILE A 53 0.59 -25.49 -19.01
N LYS A 54 -0.49 -26.06 -18.47
CA LYS A 54 -1.82 -25.41 -18.44
C LYS A 54 -1.94 -24.58 -17.16
N LEU A 55 -2.39 -23.34 -17.29
CA LEU A 55 -2.56 -22.41 -16.16
C LEU A 55 -3.99 -21.87 -16.14
N ALA A 56 -4.54 -21.67 -14.95
CA ALA A 56 -5.79 -20.94 -14.76
C ALA A 56 -5.47 -19.50 -14.33
N CYS A 57 -6.14 -18.53 -14.94
CA CYS A 57 -6.04 -17.13 -14.61
C CYS A 57 -7.36 -16.65 -14.03
N ASN A 58 -7.33 -15.81 -12.99
CA ASN A 58 -8.52 -15.21 -12.39
C ASN A 58 -9.16 -14.08 -13.25
N TYR A 59 -9.09 -14.25 -14.57
CA TYR A 59 -9.67 -13.39 -15.59
C TYR A 59 -10.90 -14.09 -16.15
N PHE A 60 -11.99 -13.35 -16.27
CA PHE A 60 -13.28 -13.86 -16.71
C PHE A 60 -13.71 -13.13 -17.99
N PRO A 61 -13.78 -13.81 -19.15
CA PRO A 61 -14.08 -13.17 -20.43
C PRO A 61 -15.46 -12.52 -20.49
N LEU A 62 -15.60 -11.47 -21.29
CA LEU A 62 -16.89 -10.90 -21.64
C LEU A 62 -17.45 -11.55 -22.91
N ILE A 63 -18.71 -12.04 -22.86
CA ILE A 63 -19.32 -12.89 -23.89
C ILE A 63 -19.75 -12.09 -25.14
N LYS A 64 -20.32 -10.89 -24.96
CA LYS A 64 -20.99 -10.13 -26.04
C LYS A 64 -20.17 -8.98 -26.66
N LEU A 65 -19.07 -8.56 -26.03
CA LEU A 65 -18.26 -7.42 -26.49
C LEU A 65 -17.24 -7.76 -27.60
N GLN A 66 -17.29 -8.98 -28.16
CA GLN A 66 -16.29 -9.44 -29.15
C GLN A 66 -16.55 -8.94 -30.59
N LYS A 67 -17.72 -8.34 -30.86
CA LYS A 67 -18.11 -7.81 -32.17
C LYS A 67 -17.83 -6.30 -32.36
N GLY A 68 -17.58 -5.55 -31.28
CA GLY A 68 -17.25 -4.12 -31.34
C GLY A 68 -18.43 -3.15 -31.28
N ASP A 69 -19.67 -3.64 -31.19
CA ASP A 69 -20.86 -2.80 -31.45
C ASP A 69 -21.38 -1.97 -30.26
N LEU A 70 -20.64 -1.85 -29.15
CA LEU A 70 -21.13 -1.05 -28.01
C LEU A 70 -20.58 0.38 -28.09
N MET A 71 -21.46 1.32 -28.42
CA MET A 71 -21.25 2.75 -28.27
C MET A 71 -22.02 3.27 -27.07
N VAL A 72 -21.36 4.11 -26.26
CA VAL A 72 -21.99 4.78 -25.12
C VAL A 72 -21.75 6.28 -25.21
N ASN A 73 -22.71 7.07 -24.72
CA ASN A 73 -22.55 8.51 -24.62
C ASN A 73 -21.73 8.83 -23.37
N ARG A 74 -20.83 9.82 -23.45
CA ARG A 74 -19.99 10.26 -22.34
C ARG A 74 -20.27 11.72 -22.00
N TYR A 75 -20.42 11.97 -20.71
CA TYR A 75 -20.66 13.30 -20.15
C TYR A 75 -19.65 13.60 -19.05
N HIS A 76 -19.29 14.86 -18.91
CA HIS A 76 -18.60 15.40 -17.76
C HIS A 76 -19.63 15.98 -16.79
N ILE A 77 -19.57 15.53 -15.54
CA ILE A 77 -20.38 16.01 -14.43
C ILE A 77 -19.46 16.78 -13.48
N ASP A 78 -19.83 18.01 -13.13
CA ASP A 78 -19.17 18.75 -12.06
C ASP A 78 -20.20 19.13 -10.98
N ILE A 79 -19.94 18.69 -9.75
CA ILE A 79 -20.81 18.94 -8.60
C ILE A 79 -20.06 19.84 -7.63
N GLN A 80 -20.50 21.08 -7.54
CA GLN A 80 -19.90 22.09 -6.67
C GLN A 80 -20.78 22.37 -5.47
N HIS A 81 -20.18 22.26 -4.28
CA HIS A 81 -20.81 22.61 -3.03
C HIS A 81 -20.24 23.95 -2.51
N PRO A 82 -21.07 24.90 -2.03
CA PRO A 82 -20.63 26.25 -1.67
C PRO A 82 -19.64 26.34 -0.49
N ARG A 83 -19.35 25.23 0.20
CA ARG A 83 -18.62 25.23 1.49
C ARG A 83 -17.78 23.98 1.73
N LEU A 84 -18.14 22.86 1.09
CA LEU A 84 -17.53 21.57 1.34
C LEU A 84 -16.76 21.12 0.09
N LYS A 85 -15.56 20.57 0.31
CA LYS A 85 -14.92 19.75 -0.72
C LYS A 85 -15.51 18.35 -0.65
N LEU A 86 -16.33 18.01 -1.64
CA LEU A 86 -17.00 16.72 -1.72
C LEU A 86 -16.00 15.60 -1.94
N ASN A 87 -16.21 14.48 -1.25
CA ASN A 87 -15.55 13.22 -1.55
C ASN A 87 -16.38 12.40 -2.56
N CYS A 88 -15.85 11.26 -3.01
CA CYS A 88 -16.50 10.45 -4.04
C CYS A 88 -17.85 9.88 -3.61
N ASP A 89 -18.03 9.54 -2.34
CA ASP A 89 -19.29 8.99 -1.85
C ASP A 89 -20.35 10.08 -1.73
N GLU A 90 -19.98 11.26 -1.21
CA GLU A 90 -20.86 12.44 -1.17
C GLU A 90 -21.30 12.86 -2.58
N SER A 91 -20.37 12.89 -3.53
CA SER A 91 -20.69 13.23 -4.93
C SER A 91 -21.62 12.21 -5.58
N ARG A 92 -21.47 10.93 -5.20
CA ARG A 92 -22.34 9.84 -5.67
C ARG A 92 -23.76 9.95 -5.09
N GLU A 93 -23.88 10.20 -3.79
CA GLU A 93 -25.17 10.41 -3.12
C GLU A 93 -25.95 11.58 -3.75
N ILE A 94 -25.27 12.72 -3.94
CA ILE A 94 -25.87 13.90 -4.58
C ILE A 94 -26.31 13.58 -6.01
N PHE A 95 -25.42 12.99 -6.82
CA PHE A 95 -25.71 12.68 -8.21
C PHE A 95 -26.94 11.77 -8.36
N TRP A 96 -26.99 10.67 -7.62
CA TRP A 96 -28.10 9.72 -7.77
C TRP A 96 -29.42 10.25 -7.22
N ALA A 97 -29.40 11.07 -6.16
CA ALA A 97 -30.60 11.78 -5.71
C ALA A 97 -31.10 12.76 -6.78
N TYR A 98 -30.18 13.44 -7.46
CA TYR A 98 -30.50 14.33 -8.58
C TYR A 98 -31.04 13.56 -9.80
N VAL A 99 -30.47 12.40 -10.14
CA VAL A 99 -30.98 11.51 -11.21
C VAL A 99 -32.43 11.11 -10.96
N VAL A 100 -32.77 10.72 -9.73
CA VAL A 100 -34.17 10.38 -9.36
C VAL A 100 -35.08 11.60 -9.51
N LYS A 101 -34.60 12.79 -9.10
CA LYS A 101 -35.40 14.02 -9.19
C LYS A 101 -35.62 14.48 -10.64
N ARG A 102 -34.65 14.24 -11.52
CA ARG A 102 -34.65 14.65 -12.94
C ARG A 102 -34.80 13.45 -13.89
N SER A 103 -35.77 12.57 -13.60
CA SER A 103 -36.08 11.44 -14.47
C SER A 103 -36.48 11.85 -15.89
N ASP A 104 -36.94 13.09 -16.07
CA ASP A 104 -37.18 13.72 -17.37
C ASP A 104 -35.90 13.85 -18.22
N ILE A 105 -34.75 14.13 -17.60
CA ILE A 105 -33.44 14.21 -18.27
C ILE A 105 -32.83 12.82 -18.44
N PHE A 106 -32.82 12.04 -17.36
CA PHE A 106 -31.99 10.85 -17.22
C PHE A 106 -32.67 9.54 -17.64
N GLY A 107 -34.01 9.50 -17.68
CA GLY A 107 -34.75 8.29 -18.02
C GLY A 107 -34.54 7.17 -17.00
N ASP A 108 -34.23 5.96 -17.49
CA ASP A 108 -33.95 4.79 -16.65
C ASP A 108 -32.57 4.92 -15.96
N PRO A 109 -32.50 5.02 -14.62
CA PRO A 109 -31.23 5.14 -13.89
C PRO A 109 -30.27 3.97 -14.13
N PHE A 110 -30.79 2.77 -14.45
CA PHE A 110 -29.97 1.59 -14.70
C PHE A 110 -29.29 1.60 -16.07
N LYS A 111 -29.54 2.61 -16.91
CA LYS A 111 -28.81 2.89 -18.16
C LYS A 111 -27.67 3.90 -17.99
N LEU A 112 -27.32 4.23 -16.75
CA LEU A 112 -26.29 5.20 -16.39
C LEU A 112 -25.15 4.53 -15.63
N ALA A 113 -23.92 4.97 -15.88
CA ALA A 113 -22.74 4.55 -15.13
C ALA A 113 -21.89 5.78 -14.75
N TYR A 114 -21.89 6.13 -13.47
CA TYR A 114 -21.21 7.29 -12.90
C TYR A 114 -20.04 6.89 -12.00
N ASP A 115 -18.88 7.50 -12.19
CA ASP A 115 -17.65 7.20 -11.43
C ASP A 115 -17.65 7.74 -9.98
N GLY A 116 -18.61 8.59 -9.63
CA GLY A 116 -18.65 9.28 -8.33
C GLY A 116 -17.73 10.51 -8.27
N ARG A 117 -17.24 10.99 -9.41
CA ARG A 117 -16.42 12.20 -9.53
C ARG A 117 -16.91 13.08 -10.66
N SER A 118 -16.68 12.65 -11.91
CA SER A 118 -16.97 13.49 -13.08
C SER A 118 -17.30 12.74 -14.35
N GLY A 119 -16.98 11.45 -14.47
CA GLY A 119 -17.30 10.66 -15.66
C GLY A 119 -18.68 10.03 -15.55
N LEU A 120 -19.59 10.40 -16.45
CA LEU A 120 -20.88 9.72 -16.64
C LEU A 120 -20.93 9.09 -18.03
N TYR A 121 -21.40 7.84 -18.08
CA TYR A 121 -21.64 7.10 -19.31
C TYR A 121 -23.10 6.66 -19.38
N THR A 122 -23.71 6.75 -20.56
CA THR A 122 -25.13 6.43 -20.74
C THR A 122 -25.38 5.63 -22.02
N VAL A 123 -26.37 4.73 -21.96
CA VAL A 123 -26.86 4.01 -23.15
C VAL A 123 -27.63 4.97 -24.07
N ASP A 124 -28.63 5.66 -23.52
CA ASP A 124 -29.46 6.62 -24.25
C ASP A 124 -28.89 8.03 -24.10
N LYS A 125 -29.02 8.86 -25.13
CA LYS A 125 -28.62 10.28 -25.07
C LYS A 125 -29.52 11.04 -24.08
N LEU A 126 -28.92 11.80 -23.17
CA LEU A 126 -29.64 12.59 -22.17
C LEU A 126 -30.51 13.68 -22.83
N ARG A 127 -31.70 13.91 -22.27
CA ARG A 127 -32.67 14.93 -22.73
C ARG A 127 -32.37 16.27 -22.08
N LEU A 128 -31.28 16.92 -22.49
CA LEU A 128 -30.90 18.23 -21.98
C LEU A 128 -31.73 19.32 -22.68
N ASN A 129 -32.38 20.20 -21.92
CA ASN A 129 -33.09 21.35 -22.48
C ASN A 129 -32.07 22.29 -23.13
N GLN A 130 -32.18 22.48 -24.45
CA GLN A 130 -31.20 23.21 -25.24
C GLN A 130 -31.21 24.71 -24.92
N VAL A 131 -30.09 25.21 -24.40
CA VAL A 131 -29.60 26.57 -24.70
C VAL A 131 -28.13 26.39 -25.12
N GLY A 132 -27.93 26.05 -26.40
CA GLY A 132 -26.60 25.84 -26.99
C GLY A 132 -25.96 24.48 -26.72
N GLU A 133 -24.92 24.13 -27.48
CA GLU A 133 -24.09 22.92 -27.32
C GLU A 133 -23.24 22.93 -26.02
N GLU A 134 -23.45 23.91 -25.16
CA GLU A 134 -22.57 24.27 -24.05
C GLU A 134 -23.28 24.02 -22.71
N ALA A 135 -23.18 22.80 -22.20
CA ALA A 135 -23.38 22.37 -20.81
C ALA A 135 -24.64 22.85 -20.04
N ALA A 136 -25.44 21.91 -19.52
CA ALA A 136 -26.58 22.23 -18.65
C ALA A 136 -26.12 22.52 -17.22
N LEU A 137 -26.47 23.69 -16.68
CA LEU A 137 -26.16 24.11 -15.31
C LEU A 137 -27.44 24.17 -14.48
N GLU A 138 -27.49 23.43 -13.37
CA GLU A 138 -28.65 23.41 -12.49
C GLU A 138 -28.29 23.51 -11.01
N LYS A 139 -29.25 23.99 -10.23
CA LYS A 139 -29.18 24.06 -8.78
C LYS A 139 -30.03 22.94 -8.18
N PHE A 140 -29.45 22.22 -7.23
CA PHE A 140 -30.13 21.12 -6.53
C PHE A 140 -29.96 21.26 -5.03
N SER A 141 -31.04 21.14 -4.27
CA SER A 141 -31.00 21.21 -2.81
C SER A 141 -30.74 19.81 -2.24
N PHE A 142 -29.64 19.64 -1.53
CA PHE A 142 -29.28 18.34 -0.95
C PHE A 142 -28.67 18.51 0.45
N LYS A 143 -29.01 17.59 1.37
CA LYS A 143 -28.43 17.56 2.73
C LYS A 143 -27.38 16.46 2.80
N THR A 144 -26.12 16.86 2.87
CA THR A 144 -25.01 15.93 3.10
C THR A 144 -24.98 15.43 4.56
N VAL A 145 -24.37 14.28 4.81
CA VAL A 145 -24.16 13.73 6.17
C VAL A 145 -23.32 14.65 7.09
N ARG A 146 -22.63 15.65 6.53
CA ARG A 146 -21.80 16.61 7.28
C ARG A 146 -22.57 17.85 7.73
N GLU A 147 -23.82 18.00 7.31
CA GLU A 147 -24.63 19.20 7.50
C GLU A 147 -25.97 18.89 8.18
N ASN A 148 -26.51 19.87 8.90
CA ASN A 148 -27.80 19.75 9.58
C ASN A 148 -28.99 20.19 8.70
N LYS A 149 -28.73 21.03 7.69
CA LYS A 149 -29.73 21.57 6.77
C LYS A 149 -29.27 21.34 5.33
N PRO A 150 -30.19 21.20 4.36
CA PRO A 150 -29.84 21.14 2.95
C PRO A 150 -29.06 22.39 2.50
N SER A 151 -28.11 22.19 1.59
CA SER A 151 -27.39 23.24 0.89
C SER A 151 -27.75 23.19 -0.60
N GLU A 152 -27.76 24.34 -1.25
CA GLU A 152 -27.91 24.40 -2.71
C GLU A 152 -26.56 24.08 -3.36
N VAL A 153 -26.48 22.94 -4.04
CA VAL A 153 -25.32 22.52 -4.83
C VAL A 153 -25.55 22.85 -6.30
N THR A 154 -24.47 23.15 -7.01
CA THR A 154 -24.49 23.42 -8.45
C THR A 154 -24.02 22.18 -9.20
N ILE A 155 -24.78 21.74 -10.19
CA ILE A 155 -24.49 20.56 -11.01
C ILE A 155 -24.37 21.01 -12.47
N LEU A 156 -23.21 20.78 -13.06
CA LEU A 156 -22.93 21.02 -14.47
C LEU A 156 -22.89 19.68 -15.22
N ILE A 157 -23.60 19.59 -16.34
CA ILE A 157 -23.62 18.42 -17.22
C ILE A 157 -23.14 18.85 -18.61
N LYS A 158 -21.95 18.42 -19.01
CA LYS A 158 -21.37 18.73 -20.33
C LYS A 158 -21.27 17.46 -21.19
N PRO A 159 -21.86 17.39 -22.39
CA PRO A 159 -21.59 16.30 -23.31
C PRO A 159 -20.12 16.33 -23.75
N THR A 160 -19.46 15.17 -23.72
CA THR A 160 -18.04 15.03 -24.09
C THR A 160 -17.80 14.10 -25.28
N GLY A 161 -18.87 13.57 -25.88
CA GLY A 161 -18.82 12.74 -27.09
C GLY A 161 -19.28 11.31 -26.87
N LEU A 162 -19.00 10.45 -27.85
CA LEU A 162 -19.27 9.02 -27.81
C LEU A 162 -18.00 8.25 -27.47
N VAL A 163 -18.14 7.13 -26.77
CA VAL A 163 -17.06 6.17 -26.54
C VAL A 163 -17.42 4.87 -27.25
N HIS A 164 -16.60 4.51 -28.24
CA HIS A 164 -16.68 3.26 -28.97
C HIS A 164 -15.82 2.20 -28.27
N LEU A 165 -16.43 1.08 -27.90
CA LEU A 165 -15.74 -0.01 -27.20
C LEU A 165 -15.08 -0.97 -28.20
N ASP A 166 -14.15 -0.42 -28.98
CA ASP A 166 -13.31 -1.18 -29.91
C ASP A 166 -11.95 -1.49 -29.31
N PHE A 167 -11.79 -2.72 -28.86
CA PHE A 167 -10.55 -3.21 -28.29
C PHE A 167 -9.52 -3.64 -29.35
N LYS A 168 -9.95 -3.86 -30.60
CA LYS A 168 -9.13 -4.36 -31.72
C LYS A 168 -8.47 -3.20 -32.48
N ASN A 169 -9.27 -2.25 -32.99
CA ASN A 169 -8.80 -1.23 -33.95
C ASN A 169 -8.47 0.12 -33.32
N ALA A 170 -8.68 0.33 -32.02
CA ALA A 170 -8.31 1.60 -31.38
C ALA A 170 -6.84 1.92 -31.71
N GLU A 171 -6.55 3.04 -32.35
CA GLU A 171 -5.31 3.24 -33.11
C GLU A 171 -4.06 2.75 -32.35
N ALA A 172 -3.32 1.84 -32.99
CA ALA A 172 -2.07 1.29 -32.47
C ALA A 172 -1.01 2.39 -32.46
N GLY A 173 -1.07 3.28 -31.46
CA GLY A 173 -0.17 4.43 -31.32
C GLY A 173 -0.36 5.22 -30.03
N LEU A 174 -1.51 5.15 -29.36
CA LEU A 174 -1.74 5.80 -28.07
C LEU A 174 -2.38 4.80 -27.10
N LEU A 175 -1.56 4.07 -26.31
CA LEU A 175 -2.05 3.23 -25.19
C LEU A 175 -3.00 3.99 -24.26
N ASP A 176 -2.84 5.30 -24.22
CA ASP A 176 -3.61 6.24 -23.43
C ASP A 176 -5.11 6.21 -23.75
N GLU A 177 -5.55 6.06 -25.00
CA GLU A 177 -6.99 6.10 -25.32
C GLU A 177 -7.73 4.79 -25.02
N ARG A 178 -7.09 3.65 -25.28
CA ARG A 178 -7.62 2.31 -24.96
C ARG A 178 -7.79 2.13 -23.46
N GLU A 179 -6.79 2.55 -22.68
CA GLU A 179 -6.80 2.44 -21.21
C GLU A 179 -7.68 3.50 -20.54
N LYS A 180 -7.68 4.76 -21.04
CA LYS A 180 -8.47 5.84 -20.43
C LYS A 180 -9.94 5.85 -20.81
N GLY A 181 -10.34 5.29 -21.95
CA GLY A 181 -11.74 5.28 -22.39
C GLY A 181 -12.48 3.98 -22.06
N ALA A 182 -12.24 2.96 -22.88
CA ALA A 182 -12.99 1.71 -22.87
C ALA A 182 -12.84 0.90 -21.57
N VAL A 183 -11.60 0.75 -21.10
CA VAL A 183 -11.31 0.02 -19.85
C VAL A 183 -11.87 0.78 -18.64
N GLN A 184 -11.70 2.10 -18.60
CA GLN A 184 -12.26 2.93 -17.54
C GLN A 184 -13.79 2.82 -17.48
N PHE A 185 -14.47 2.87 -18.63
CA PHE A 185 -15.92 2.68 -18.69
C PHE A 185 -16.34 1.34 -18.08
N LEU A 186 -15.67 0.24 -18.45
CA LEU A 186 -15.99 -1.08 -17.90
C LEU A 186 -15.75 -1.13 -16.38
N ASP A 187 -14.65 -0.57 -15.87
CA ASP A 187 -14.41 -0.47 -14.42
C ASP A 187 -15.56 0.28 -13.71
N ILE A 188 -16.03 1.40 -14.28
CA ILE A 188 -17.14 2.19 -13.73
C ILE A 188 -18.45 1.42 -13.80
N LEU A 189 -18.73 0.71 -14.90
CA LEU A 189 -19.95 -0.06 -15.09
C LEU A 189 -20.04 -1.21 -14.09
N PHE A 190 -18.97 -1.99 -13.94
CA PHE A 190 -18.92 -3.11 -12.99
C PHE A 190 -18.99 -2.67 -11.52
N ALA A 191 -18.71 -1.39 -11.24
CA ALA A 191 -18.86 -0.80 -9.91
C ALA A 191 -20.30 -0.41 -9.56
N GLN A 192 -21.19 -0.19 -10.55
CA GLN A 192 -22.50 0.43 -10.29
C GLN A 192 -23.37 -0.38 -9.34
N GLY A 193 -23.52 -1.69 -9.57
CA GLY A 193 -24.36 -2.54 -8.71
C GLY A 193 -23.90 -2.62 -7.25
N ARG A 194 -22.68 -2.18 -6.92
CA ARG A 194 -22.14 -2.18 -5.56
C ARG A 194 -21.92 -0.79 -4.98
N SER A 195 -22.11 0.26 -5.77
CA SER A 195 -21.84 1.63 -5.34
C SER A 195 -23.01 2.59 -5.56
N CYS A 196 -23.91 2.32 -6.49
CA CYS A 196 -25.09 3.14 -6.73
C CYS A 196 -26.08 3.04 -5.55
N PRO A 197 -26.38 4.14 -4.84
CA PRO A 197 -27.29 4.13 -3.69
C PRO A 197 -28.74 3.75 -4.02
N LEU A 198 -29.14 3.77 -5.30
CA LEU A 198 -30.48 3.38 -5.73
C LEU A 198 -30.69 1.86 -5.74
N PHE A 199 -29.61 1.08 -5.64
CA PHE A 199 -29.69 -0.37 -5.68
C PHE A 199 -29.38 -0.97 -4.32
N GLU A 200 -30.32 -1.72 -3.74
CA GLU A 200 -30.21 -2.27 -2.38
C GLU A 200 -28.92 -3.05 -2.12
N LEU A 201 -28.39 -3.73 -3.14
CA LEU A 201 -27.13 -4.45 -3.04
C LEU A 201 -25.97 -3.55 -2.57
N SER A 202 -25.95 -2.26 -2.92
CA SER A 202 -24.89 -1.33 -2.52
C SER A 202 -24.78 -1.15 -1.01
N LYS A 203 -25.87 -1.35 -0.25
CA LYS A 203 -25.89 -1.21 1.21
C LYS A 203 -25.11 -2.33 1.91
N SER A 204 -24.78 -3.42 1.21
CA SER A 204 -23.96 -4.51 1.73
C SER A 204 -22.46 -4.30 1.49
N PHE A 205 -22.06 -3.24 0.80
CA PHE A 205 -20.67 -3.01 0.42
C PHE A 205 -20.17 -1.61 0.76
N LYS A 206 -18.88 -1.53 1.08
CA LYS A 206 -18.09 -0.31 1.03
C LYS A 206 -17.18 -0.34 -0.19
N ALA A 207 -17.51 0.47 -1.20
CA ALA A 207 -16.68 0.65 -2.39
C ALA A 207 -15.44 1.50 -2.07
N VAL A 208 -14.27 1.03 -2.51
CA VAL A 208 -12.99 1.75 -2.40
C VAL A 208 -12.16 1.46 -3.65
N LYS A 209 -12.13 2.43 -4.57
CA LYS A 209 -11.58 2.22 -5.92
C LYS A 209 -12.26 1.00 -6.56
N ASN A 210 -11.47 0.05 -7.06
CA ASN A 210 -11.89 -1.17 -7.74
C ASN A 210 -12.15 -2.35 -6.77
N SER A 211 -12.21 -2.08 -5.46
CA SER A 211 -12.52 -3.08 -4.44
C SER A 211 -13.85 -2.78 -3.73
N PHE A 212 -14.64 -3.81 -3.48
CA PHE A 212 -15.92 -3.74 -2.78
C PHE A 212 -15.87 -4.62 -1.54
N TYR A 213 -15.76 -3.99 -0.37
CA TYR A 213 -15.63 -4.70 0.91
C TYR A 213 -17.00 -4.97 1.52
N PHE A 214 -17.24 -6.21 1.95
CA PHE A 214 -18.50 -6.57 2.58
C PHE A 214 -18.62 -5.84 3.93
N ILE A 215 -19.73 -5.15 4.15
CA ILE A 215 -20.01 -4.51 5.44
C ILE A 215 -20.31 -5.60 6.45
N SER A 216 -19.49 -5.66 7.50
CA SER A 216 -19.51 -6.71 8.50
C SER A 216 -20.80 -6.78 9.32
N GLN A 217 -21.19 -7.99 9.68
CA GLN A 217 -22.25 -8.28 10.66
C GLN A 217 -21.67 -8.88 11.97
N GLY A 218 -20.35 -8.80 12.20
CA GLY A 218 -19.74 -9.15 13.49
C GLY A 218 -18.81 -10.37 13.51
N ALA A 219 -18.48 -10.97 12.37
CA ALA A 219 -17.62 -12.16 12.26
C ALA A 219 -16.21 -11.89 11.69
N ASP A 220 -15.76 -10.62 11.68
CA ASP A 220 -14.44 -10.28 11.14
C ASP A 220 -13.30 -10.57 12.11
N LEU A 221 -12.10 -10.76 11.54
CA LEU A 221 -10.88 -10.82 12.32
C LEU A 221 -10.59 -9.46 12.99
N ASP A 222 -10.51 -9.47 14.32
CA ASP A 222 -9.97 -8.36 15.11
C ASP A 222 -8.46 -8.24 14.91
N VAL A 223 -8.02 -7.07 14.45
CA VAL A 223 -6.60 -6.77 14.20
C VAL A 223 -6.02 -5.83 15.26
N LYS A 224 -6.65 -5.78 16.45
CA LYS A 224 -6.27 -4.93 17.59
C LYS A 224 -6.38 -3.44 17.26
N TYR A 225 -6.13 -2.56 18.23
CA TYR A 225 -6.18 -1.09 18.04
C TYR A 225 -7.52 -0.58 17.47
N GLY A 226 -8.62 -1.29 17.75
CA GLY A 226 -9.97 -0.89 17.35
C GLY A 226 -10.25 -0.99 15.86
N ILE A 227 -9.52 -1.86 15.15
CA ILE A 227 -9.73 -2.14 13.73
C ILE A 227 -10.04 -3.62 13.49
N THR A 228 -10.82 -3.89 12.45
CA THR A 228 -11.12 -5.24 11.96
C THR A 228 -10.75 -5.39 10.49
N LEU A 229 -10.48 -6.61 10.06
CA LEU A 229 -10.17 -6.93 8.67
C LEU A 229 -11.44 -7.31 7.91
N TRP A 230 -11.83 -6.50 6.93
CA TRP A 230 -12.95 -6.81 6.06
C TRP A 230 -12.45 -7.54 4.82
N ARG A 231 -13.16 -8.61 4.45
CA ARG A 231 -13.01 -9.27 3.15
C ARG A 231 -13.79 -8.48 2.08
N GLY A 232 -13.31 -8.52 0.86
CA GLY A 232 -13.96 -7.89 -0.28
C GLY A 232 -13.66 -8.58 -1.59
N LEU A 233 -14.21 -7.99 -2.64
CA LEU A 233 -14.07 -8.39 -4.03
C LEU A 233 -13.31 -7.30 -4.78
N PHE A 234 -12.20 -7.65 -5.40
CA PHE A 234 -11.53 -6.79 -6.38
C PHE A 234 -12.08 -7.10 -7.77
N ILE A 235 -12.41 -6.07 -8.55
CA ILE A 235 -12.89 -6.18 -9.93
C ILE A 235 -12.15 -5.16 -10.78
N SER A 236 -11.52 -5.58 -11.87
CA SER A 236 -10.98 -4.64 -12.84
C SER A 236 -10.99 -5.17 -14.27
N ALA A 237 -11.41 -4.35 -15.22
CA ALA A 237 -11.38 -4.63 -16.63
C ALA A 237 -9.95 -4.60 -17.18
N ARG A 238 -9.66 -5.54 -18.07
CA ARG A 238 -8.38 -5.71 -18.75
C ARG A 238 -8.60 -6.19 -20.17
N VAL A 239 -7.67 -5.85 -21.05
CA VAL A 239 -7.62 -6.40 -22.42
C VAL A 239 -6.62 -7.55 -22.42
N ILE A 240 -7.08 -8.75 -22.75
CA ILE A 240 -6.25 -9.95 -22.85
C ILE A 240 -5.91 -10.25 -24.32
N ASP A 241 -5.09 -11.28 -24.52
CA ASP A 241 -4.62 -11.73 -25.83
C ASP A 241 -5.74 -11.87 -26.88
N GLY A 242 -5.45 -11.42 -28.10
CA GLY A 242 -6.43 -11.27 -29.17
C GLY A 242 -7.39 -10.08 -29.01
N PHE A 243 -7.01 -9.06 -28.22
CA PHE A 243 -7.79 -7.85 -27.97
C PHE A 243 -9.17 -8.14 -27.36
N ARG A 244 -9.26 -9.16 -26.52
CA ARG A 244 -10.53 -9.55 -25.88
C ARG A 244 -10.64 -8.87 -24.53
N PRO A 245 -11.77 -8.23 -24.19
CA PRO A 245 -11.97 -7.71 -22.85
C PRO A 245 -12.29 -8.84 -21.87
N ALA A 246 -11.69 -8.76 -20.69
CA ALA A 246 -11.91 -9.67 -19.58
C ALA A 246 -11.91 -8.90 -18.25
N ILE A 247 -12.56 -9.47 -17.24
CA ILE A 247 -12.61 -8.89 -15.90
C ILE A 247 -11.71 -9.72 -14.99
N ASN A 248 -10.69 -9.08 -14.44
CA ASN A 248 -9.88 -9.63 -13.36
C ASN A 248 -10.68 -9.55 -12.06
N ILE A 249 -10.92 -10.71 -11.45
CA ILE A 249 -11.67 -10.82 -10.19
C ILE A 249 -10.80 -11.53 -9.16
N ASP A 250 -10.62 -10.93 -7.99
CA ASP A 250 -9.80 -11.50 -6.92
C ASP A 250 -10.36 -11.20 -5.53
N VAL A 251 -9.92 -11.97 -4.54
CA VAL A 251 -10.20 -11.71 -3.13
C VAL A 251 -9.39 -10.50 -2.68
N SER A 252 -10.06 -9.50 -2.12
CA SER A 252 -9.41 -8.33 -1.50
C SER A 252 -9.61 -8.34 0.02
N HIS A 253 -8.70 -7.70 0.75
CA HIS A 253 -8.84 -7.46 2.19
C HIS A 253 -8.44 -6.02 2.51
N SER A 254 -9.11 -5.39 3.47
CA SER A 254 -8.67 -4.10 4.01
C SER A 254 -9.17 -3.90 5.43
N CYS A 255 -8.44 -3.08 6.19
CA CYS A 255 -8.80 -2.77 7.57
C CYS A 255 -9.81 -1.62 7.64
N PHE A 256 -10.77 -1.76 8.54
CA PHE A 256 -11.77 -0.74 8.86
C PHE A 256 -11.79 -0.50 10.36
N TYR A 257 -12.12 0.73 10.76
CA TYR A 257 -12.39 1.02 12.16
C TYR A 257 -13.66 0.29 12.62
N LYS A 258 -13.61 -0.31 13.81
CA LYS A 258 -14.79 -0.89 14.44
C LYS A 258 -15.84 0.20 14.68
N HIS A 259 -17.11 -0.15 14.47
CA HIS A 259 -18.21 0.70 14.90
C HIS A 259 -18.44 0.53 16.40
N GLN A 260 -17.88 1.43 17.18
CA GLN A 260 -17.91 1.38 18.64
C GLN A 260 -17.90 2.77 19.26
N SER A 261 -18.17 2.85 20.56
CA SER A 261 -18.01 4.10 21.32
C SER A 261 -16.55 4.59 21.19
N LEU A 262 -16.36 5.91 21.23
CA LEU A 262 -15.01 6.46 21.17
C LEU A 262 -14.18 6.06 22.39
N ILE A 263 -14.83 5.85 23.54
CA ILE A 263 -14.19 5.28 24.75
C ILE A 263 -13.61 3.89 24.45
N ASN A 264 -14.38 2.99 23.82
CA ASN A 264 -13.87 1.65 23.48
C ASN A 264 -12.68 1.73 22.53
N LEU A 265 -12.73 2.60 21.53
CA LEU A 265 -11.60 2.82 20.63
C LEU A 265 -10.35 3.35 21.37
N ILE A 266 -10.53 4.28 22.32
CA ILE A 266 -9.44 4.78 23.17
C ILE A 266 -8.82 3.63 23.95
N CYS A 267 -9.63 2.80 24.62
CA CYS A 267 -9.15 1.62 25.35
C CYS A 267 -8.40 0.66 24.42
N ASP A 268 -8.95 0.35 23.24
CA ASP A 268 -8.31 -0.53 22.26
C ASP A 268 -6.94 -0.02 21.81
N ILE A 269 -6.79 1.29 21.59
CA ILE A 269 -5.52 1.91 21.19
C ILE A 269 -4.50 1.87 22.34
N LEU A 270 -4.95 2.14 23.58
CA LEU A 270 -4.08 2.15 24.75
C LEU A 270 -3.60 0.76 25.18
N ASN A 271 -4.47 -0.26 25.06
CA ASN A 271 -4.07 -1.66 25.26
C ASN A 271 -3.15 -2.15 24.15
N GLY A 272 -3.32 -1.64 22.94
CA GLY A 272 -2.50 -1.97 21.78
C GLY A 272 -2.47 -3.46 21.45
N ASP A 273 -1.28 -4.06 21.47
CA ASP A 273 -1.04 -5.49 21.25
C ASP A 273 -0.66 -6.25 22.54
N GLU A 274 -0.89 -5.64 23.70
CA GLU A 274 -0.71 -6.32 24.99
C GLU A 274 -1.67 -7.52 25.12
N HIS A 275 -1.19 -8.57 25.81
CA HIS A 275 -2.00 -9.77 26.07
C HIS A 275 -3.02 -9.50 27.18
N ASP A 276 -2.59 -8.82 28.25
CA ASP A 276 -3.44 -8.47 29.38
C ASP A 276 -4.10 -7.10 29.15
N VAL A 277 -5.42 -7.05 29.25
CA VAL A 277 -6.20 -5.83 29.07
C VAL A 277 -6.03 -4.92 30.29
N LYS A 278 -5.36 -3.78 30.12
CA LYS A 278 -5.14 -2.79 31.19
C LYS A 278 -6.22 -1.71 31.24
N PHE A 279 -6.80 -1.37 30.10
CA PHE A 279 -7.83 -0.35 29.97
C PHE A 279 -9.13 -0.99 29.54
N HIS A 280 -10.15 -0.92 30.40
CA HIS A 280 -11.50 -1.39 30.07
C HIS A 280 -12.55 -0.33 30.42
N PRO A 281 -13.59 -0.10 29.58
CA PRO A 281 -14.63 0.88 29.86
C PRO A 281 -15.31 0.71 31.23
N CYS A 282 -15.55 -0.55 31.66
CA CYS A 282 -16.16 -0.84 32.96
C CYS A 282 -15.29 -0.49 34.18
N GLN A 283 -14.00 -0.22 34.00
CA GLN A 283 -13.09 0.18 35.08
C GLN A 283 -13.04 1.71 35.25
N LEU A 284 -13.63 2.46 34.32
CA LEU A 284 -13.66 3.92 34.38
C LEU A 284 -14.58 4.39 35.52
N LYS A 285 -14.09 5.38 36.27
CA LYS A 285 -14.77 6.07 37.37
C LYS A 285 -14.87 7.57 37.07
N ILE A 286 -15.63 8.30 37.86
CA ILE A 286 -15.86 9.74 37.67
C ILE A 286 -14.56 10.59 37.71
N ASP A 287 -13.58 10.15 38.49
CA ASP A 287 -12.25 10.75 38.66
C ASP A 287 -11.20 10.22 37.66
N SER A 288 -11.60 9.32 36.74
CA SER A 288 -10.70 8.79 35.73
C SER A 288 -10.21 9.86 34.78
N TYR A 289 -8.88 9.97 34.63
CA TYR A 289 -8.22 10.90 33.74
C TYR A 289 -7.13 10.20 32.92
N LEU A 290 -6.81 10.75 31.75
CA LEU A 290 -5.71 10.25 30.93
C LEU A 290 -4.44 11.07 31.16
N LYS A 291 -3.33 10.38 31.44
CA LYS A 291 -2.01 10.98 31.57
C LYS A 291 -1.52 11.57 30.25
N ARG A 292 -0.57 12.49 30.31
CA ARG A 292 0.03 13.16 29.14
C ARG A 292 0.65 12.17 28.14
N GLU A 293 1.21 11.07 28.62
CA GLU A 293 1.76 9.98 27.79
C GLU A 293 0.67 9.27 26.98
N HIS A 294 -0.49 8.99 27.57
CA HIS A 294 -1.64 8.41 26.86
C HIS A 294 -2.14 9.35 25.77
N LEU A 295 -2.25 10.66 26.05
CA LEU A 295 -2.68 11.64 25.06
C LEU A 295 -1.72 11.75 23.88
N ARG A 296 -0.39 11.69 24.12
CA ARG A 296 0.62 11.69 23.05
C ARG A 296 0.47 10.51 22.09
N LEU A 297 0.03 9.36 22.59
CA LEU A 297 -0.26 8.17 21.76
C LEU A 297 -1.60 8.31 21.02
N LEU A 298 -2.62 8.85 21.68
CA LEU A 298 -3.99 8.91 21.14
C LEU A 298 -4.20 10.00 20.09
N ILE A 299 -3.62 11.19 20.25
CA ILE A 299 -3.77 12.32 19.32
C ILE A 299 -3.48 11.90 17.87
N PRO A 300 -2.31 11.29 17.53
CA PRO A 300 -2.04 10.89 16.15
C PRO A 300 -2.98 9.78 15.68
N GLU A 301 -3.47 8.91 16.56
CA GLU A 301 -4.35 7.78 16.22
C GLU A 301 -5.81 8.18 16.00
N LEU A 302 -6.33 9.17 16.74
CA LEU A 302 -7.72 9.62 16.62
C LEU A 302 -7.92 10.74 15.60
N LYS A 303 -6.88 11.53 15.32
CA LYS A 303 -6.96 12.63 14.35
C LYS A 303 -7.42 12.13 12.99
N GLY A 304 -8.44 12.79 12.45
CA GLY A 304 -9.04 12.48 11.16
C GLY A 304 -10.09 11.37 11.17
N ILE A 305 -10.33 10.70 12.30
CA ILE A 305 -11.46 9.76 12.42
C ILE A 305 -12.77 10.55 12.37
N SER A 306 -13.77 9.99 11.72
CA SER A 306 -15.12 10.57 11.68
C SER A 306 -16.00 9.93 12.77
N ILE A 307 -16.84 10.73 13.41
CA ILE A 307 -17.68 10.32 14.54
C ILE A 307 -19.09 10.88 14.41
N HIS A 308 -20.05 10.21 15.04
CA HIS A 308 -21.37 10.74 15.35
C HIS A 308 -21.46 11.08 16.84
N THR A 309 -22.42 11.94 17.19
CA THR A 309 -22.73 12.28 18.57
C THR A 309 -24.00 11.55 19.01
N THR A 310 -23.98 10.92 20.18
CA THR A 310 -25.10 10.11 20.70
C THR A 310 -26.10 10.88 21.55
N HIS A 311 -25.72 12.06 22.07
CA HIS A 311 -26.57 12.89 22.93
C HIS A 311 -27.65 13.69 22.18
N ARG A 312 -27.68 13.61 20.84
CA ARG A 312 -28.66 14.29 19.98
C ARG A 312 -29.22 13.31 18.97
N ASN A 313 -30.48 13.49 18.60
CA ASN A 313 -31.10 12.75 17.50
C ASN A 313 -30.70 13.37 16.14
N GLN A 314 -29.41 13.29 15.78
CA GLN A 314 -28.86 13.83 14.54
C GLN A 314 -27.81 12.89 13.95
N ASP A 315 -27.93 12.57 12.66
CA ASP A 315 -26.99 11.70 11.94
C ASP A 315 -25.72 12.41 11.45
N ARG A 316 -25.44 13.61 11.97
CA ARG A 316 -24.33 14.43 11.48
C ARG A 316 -22.99 13.80 11.82
N VAL A 317 -22.14 13.67 10.80
CA VAL A 317 -20.76 13.18 10.91
C VAL A 317 -19.81 14.35 11.14
N TYR A 318 -18.98 14.24 12.17
CA TYR A 318 -17.89 15.17 12.47
C TYR A 318 -16.53 14.51 12.28
N ARG A 319 -15.52 15.28 11.87
CA ARG A 319 -14.13 14.76 11.75
C ARG A 319 -13.26 15.33 12.87
N ILE A 320 -12.62 14.42 13.61
CA ILE A 320 -11.74 14.76 14.74
C ILE A 320 -10.54 15.56 14.25
N LYS A 321 -10.33 16.74 14.84
CA LYS A 321 -9.17 17.60 14.60
C LYS A 321 -8.10 17.39 15.67
N ASP A 322 -8.54 17.27 16.91
CA ASP A 322 -7.67 17.09 18.07
C ASP A 322 -8.44 16.47 19.25
N ILE A 323 -7.71 16.07 20.29
CA ILE A 323 -8.25 15.70 21.61
C ILE A 323 -7.52 16.48 22.70
N SER A 324 -8.24 17.24 23.52
CA SER A 324 -7.63 18.11 24.54
C SER A 324 -8.66 18.63 25.54
N GLY A 325 -8.16 19.14 26.68
CA GLY A 325 -9.00 19.67 27.76
C GLY A 325 -9.90 18.62 28.41
N THR A 326 -10.65 18.99 29.44
CA THR A 326 -11.69 18.15 30.05
C THR A 326 -13.02 18.90 30.08
N ALA A 327 -14.12 18.17 30.30
CA ALA A 327 -15.44 18.80 30.39
C ALA A 327 -15.53 19.79 31.56
N ALA A 328 -14.78 19.54 32.63
CA ALA A 328 -14.69 20.42 33.79
C ALA A 328 -13.81 21.66 33.53
N SER A 329 -12.74 21.55 32.74
CA SER A 329 -11.78 22.65 32.55
C SER A 329 -12.16 23.61 31.42
N VAL A 330 -12.86 23.13 30.39
CA VAL A 330 -13.17 23.92 29.19
C VAL A 330 -14.50 24.64 29.38
N VAL A 331 -14.45 25.97 29.32
CA VAL A 331 -15.62 26.86 29.42
C VAL A 331 -15.90 27.53 28.09
N PHE A 332 -17.17 27.80 27.82
CA PHE A 332 -17.61 28.58 26.67
C PHE A 332 -18.72 29.56 27.09
N GLU A 333 -18.95 30.58 26.27
CA GLU A 333 -19.97 31.57 26.53
C GLU A 333 -21.33 31.12 25.97
N LYS A 334 -22.35 31.11 26.82
CA LYS A 334 -23.74 30.83 26.48
C LYS A 334 -24.63 31.87 27.15
N ASP A 335 -25.39 32.62 26.37
CA ASP A 335 -26.32 33.66 26.86
C ASP A 335 -25.64 34.68 27.79
N GLY A 336 -24.39 35.08 27.47
CA GLY A 336 -23.58 36.03 28.25
C GLY A 336 -22.96 35.45 29.53
N LYS A 337 -23.16 34.16 29.82
CA LYS A 337 -22.55 33.46 30.97
C LYS A 337 -21.48 32.48 30.52
N LYS A 338 -20.37 32.42 31.26
CA LYS A 338 -19.35 31.38 31.08
C LYS A 338 -19.84 30.10 31.76
N VAL A 339 -20.01 29.05 30.97
CA VAL A 339 -20.49 27.74 31.44
C VAL A 339 -19.46 26.69 31.02
N SER A 340 -19.12 25.78 31.92
CA SER A 340 -18.27 24.62 31.58
C SER A 340 -19.03 23.62 30.72
N ILE A 341 -18.31 22.79 29.97
CA ILE A 341 -18.97 21.73 29.19
C ILE A 341 -19.68 20.73 30.12
N ALA A 342 -19.13 20.46 31.31
CA ALA A 342 -19.77 19.60 32.30
C ALA A 342 -21.11 20.16 32.79
N GLU A 343 -21.15 21.44 33.19
CA GLU A 343 -22.40 22.12 33.61
C GLU A 343 -23.40 22.18 32.45
N TYR A 344 -22.96 22.51 31.24
CA TYR A 344 -23.84 22.55 30.08
C TYR A 344 -24.51 21.20 29.79
N PHE A 345 -23.77 20.10 29.89
CA PHE A 345 -24.33 18.76 29.70
C PHE A 345 -25.28 18.35 30.83
N HIS A 346 -24.97 18.74 32.07
CA HIS A 346 -25.85 18.54 33.21
C HIS A 346 -27.20 19.26 33.03
N ASP A 347 -27.17 20.52 32.58
CA ASP A 347 -28.36 21.37 32.51
C ASP A 347 -29.22 21.14 31.26
N VAL A 348 -28.60 20.79 30.13
CA VAL A 348 -29.28 20.67 28.83
C VAL A 348 -29.53 19.22 28.41
N TYR A 349 -28.69 18.29 28.88
CA TYR A 349 -28.73 16.88 28.49
C TYR A 349 -28.73 15.98 29.74
N ALA A 350 -27.81 15.02 29.81
CA ALA A 350 -27.60 14.17 30.97
C ALA A 350 -26.21 14.45 31.58
N PRO A 351 -26.06 14.32 32.92
CA PRO A 351 -24.76 14.43 33.58
C PRO A 351 -23.74 13.43 33.00
N LEU A 352 -22.53 13.91 32.76
CA LEU A 352 -21.43 13.08 32.25
C LEU A 352 -20.95 12.10 33.32
N LYS A 353 -20.74 10.82 32.96
CA LYS A 353 -20.16 9.83 33.87
C LYS A 353 -18.65 10.02 34.04
N TYR A 354 -17.99 10.55 33.00
CA TYR A 354 -16.53 10.67 32.96
C TYR A 354 -16.07 12.11 32.60
N PRO A 355 -16.36 13.12 33.43
CA PRO A 355 -16.09 14.54 33.10
C PRO A 355 -14.60 14.88 32.96
N ASN A 356 -13.71 14.05 33.54
CA ASN A 356 -12.26 14.23 33.50
C ASN A 356 -11.56 13.55 32.31
N LEU A 357 -12.31 12.84 31.47
CA LEU A 357 -11.78 12.33 30.19
C LEU A 357 -11.62 13.47 29.17
N PRO A 358 -10.74 13.31 28.17
CA PRO A 358 -10.49 14.38 27.21
C PRO A 358 -11.72 14.71 26.38
N LEU A 359 -11.76 15.94 25.88
CA LEU A 359 -12.76 16.35 24.89
C LEU A 359 -12.22 16.12 23.48
N VAL A 360 -13.12 15.80 22.56
CA VAL A 360 -12.88 15.77 21.13
C VAL A 360 -13.10 17.16 20.57
N GLN A 361 -12.10 17.72 19.89
CA GLN A 361 -12.24 18.95 19.13
C GLN A 361 -12.59 18.63 17.66
N VAL A 362 -13.66 19.23 17.17
CA VAL A 362 -14.10 19.16 15.76
C VAL A 362 -14.37 20.57 15.20
N GLY A 363 -14.65 20.66 13.89
CA GLY A 363 -14.96 21.94 13.23
C GLY A 363 -13.74 22.67 12.68
N SER A 364 -13.91 23.97 12.35
CA SER A 364 -12.84 24.85 11.87
C SER A 364 -12.09 25.47 13.03
N LYS A 365 -10.86 25.98 12.77
CA LYS A 365 -10.09 26.71 13.79
C LYS A 365 -10.85 27.92 14.35
N SER A 366 -11.61 28.62 13.50
CA SER A 366 -12.45 29.76 13.85
C SER A 366 -13.76 29.42 14.57
N LYS A 367 -14.19 28.15 14.54
CA LYS A 367 -15.45 27.69 15.14
C LYS A 367 -15.27 26.27 15.65
N ALA A 368 -14.41 26.14 16.66
CA ALA A 368 -14.13 24.88 17.31
C ALA A 368 -15.38 24.42 18.08
N ILE A 369 -15.70 23.13 17.97
CA ILE A 369 -16.77 22.48 18.71
C ILE A 369 -16.12 21.37 19.53
N TYR A 370 -16.50 21.28 20.79
CA TYR A 370 -15.96 20.29 21.71
C TYR A 370 -17.05 19.31 22.14
N PHE A 371 -16.73 18.02 22.07
CA PHE A 371 -17.62 16.94 22.52
C PHE A 371 -16.91 16.06 23.57
N PRO A 372 -17.54 15.75 24.70
CA PRO A 372 -17.05 14.69 25.58
C PRO A 372 -16.90 13.37 24.82
N VAL A 373 -15.80 12.64 25.03
CA VAL A 373 -15.58 11.33 24.39
C VAL A 373 -16.70 10.32 24.69
N GLU A 374 -17.36 10.47 25.84
CA GLU A 374 -18.49 9.64 26.27
C GLU A 374 -19.70 9.72 25.33
N VAL A 375 -19.91 10.87 24.68
CA VAL A 375 -21.05 11.08 23.77
C VAL A 375 -20.67 10.95 22.30
N CYS A 376 -19.52 10.33 22.01
CA CYS A 376 -18.98 10.15 20.66
C CYS A 376 -18.95 8.67 20.27
N GLN A 377 -19.36 8.38 19.04
CA GLN A 377 -19.30 7.03 18.45
C GLN A 377 -18.59 7.08 17.10
N VAL A 378 -17.74 6.09 16.82
CA VAL A 378 -16.99 5.98 15.57
C VAL A 378 -17.96 5.75 14.41
N ALA A 379 -17.91 6.59 13.37
CA ALA A 379 -18.80 6.45 12.21
C ALA A 379 -18.53 5.15 11.44
N ASN A 380 -19.58 4.61 10.84
CA ASN A 380 -19.53 3.34 10.11
C ASN A 380 -18.69 3.40 8.82
N CYS A 381 -18.23 2.23 8.37
CA CYS A 381 -17.59 2.04 7.06
C CYS A 381 -16.34 2.92 6.79
N GLN A 382 -15.56 3.23 7.83
CA GLN A 382 -14.35 4.03 7.70
C GLN A 382 -13.11 3.15 7.53
N ARG A 383 -12.49 3.24 6.34
CA ARG A 383 -11.25 2.52 6.05
C ARG A 383 -10.09 3.05 6.91
N TYR A 384 -9.32 2.14 7.49
CA TYR A 384 -8.06 2.45 8.16
C TYR A 384 -6.95 2.63 7.12
N ASN A 385 -6.49 3.87 6.96
CA ASN A 385 -5.48 4.24 5.95
C ASN A 385 -4.09 4.53 6.54
N LYS A 386 -3.88 4.31 7.84
CA LYS A 386 -2.58 4.50 8.48
C LYS A 386 -1.71 3.26 8.29
N LYS A 387 -0.39 3.43 8.48
CA LYS A 387 0.55 2.32 8.41
C LYS A 387 0.23 1.31 9.52
N LEU A 388 0.01 0.07 9.12
CA LEU A 388 -0.23 -1.03 10.06
C LEU A 388 1.05 -1.35 10.84
N LYS A 389 0.88 -1.76 12.09
CA LYS A 389 1.98 -2.27 12.91
C LYS A 389 2.39 -3.68 12.46
N ALA A 390 3.59 -4.12 12.84
CA ALA A 390 4.12 -5.41 12.44
C ALA A 390 3.26 -6.60 12.92
N CYS A 391 2.74 -6.53 14.15
CA CYS A 391 1.83 -7.54 14.70
C CYS A 391 0.52 -7.63 13.88
N GLN A 392 -0.07 -6.48 13.54
CA GLN A 392 -1.28 -6.39 12.72
C GLN A 392 -1.07 -6.98 11.32
N THR A 393 0.02 -6.58 10.67
CA THR A 393 0.40 -7.10 9.35
C THR A 393 0.57 -8.62 9.37
N THR A 394 1.22 -9.15 10.42
CA THR A 394 1.41 -10.60 10.59
C THR A 394 0.07 -11.34 10.73
N SER A 395 -0.85 -10.83 11.55
CA SER A 395 -2.18 -11.42 11.71
C SER A 395 -2.99 -11.41 10.42
N ILE A 396 -2.94 -10.32 9.66
CA ILE A 396 -3.61 -10.21 8.36
C ILE A 396 -3.03 -11.20 7.35
N ILE A 397 -1.70 -11.30 7.25
CA ILE A 397 -1.04 -12.25 6.34
C ILE A 397 -1.47 -13.67 6.65
N ARG A 398 -1.45 -14.07 7.93
CA ARG A 398 -1.87 -15.42 8.35
C ARG A 398 -3.32 -15.72 7.97
N TYR A 399 -4.21 -14.75 8.13
CA TYR A 399 -5.63 -14.91 7.80
C TYR A 399 -5.88 -14.93 6.29
N ALA A 400 -5.20 -14.07 5.53
CA ALA A 400 -5.38 -13.95 4.08
C ALA A 400 -4.65 -15.04 3.28
N LEU A 401 -3.74 -15.78 3.92
CA LEU A 401 -2.96 -16.85 3.30
C LEU A 401 -3.90 -17.90 2.71
N SER A 402 -3.70 -18.22 1.44
CA SER A 402 -4.37 -19.34 0.77
C SER A 402 -3.46 -19.88 -0.33
N ASP A 403 -3.46 -21.20 -0.50
CA ASP A 403 -2.81 -21.84 -1.63
C ASP A 403 -3.50 -21.46 -2.96
N ALA A 404 -2.78 -21.60 -4.07
CA ALA A 404 -3.25 -21.15 -5.38
C ALA A 404 -4.55 -21.85 -5.85
N PRO A 405 -4.71 -23.19 -5.72
CA PRO A 405 -5.97 -23.88 -6.01
C PRO A 405 -7.16 -23.33 -5.20
N THR A 406 -7.01 -23.16 -3.89
CA THR A 406 -8.06 -22.59 -3.03
C THR A 406 -8.38 -21.15 -3.44
N ARG A 407 -7.36 -20.35 -3.81
CA ARG A 407 -7.57 -18.95 -4.23
C ARG A 407 -8.36 -18.85 -5.53
N ILE A 408 -8.05 -19.66 -6.54
CA ILE A 408 -8.81 -19.62 -7.81
C ILE A 408 -10.25 -20.08 -7.59
N GLN A 409 -10.49 -21.10 -6.76
CA GLN A 409 -11.85 -21.52 -6.40
C GLN A 409 -12.61 -20.40 -5.69
N LYS A 410 -11.98 -19.70 -4.74
CA LYS A 410 -12.57 -18.51 -4.10
C LYS A 410 -12.95 -17.43 -5.12
N CYS A 411 -12.16 -17.24 -6.19
CA CYS A 411 -12.49 -16.28 -7.24
C CYS A 411 -13.73 -16.73 -8.04
N ILE A 412 -13.82 -18.02 -8.40
CA ILE A 412 -14.98 -18.61 -9.08
C ILE A 412 -16.24 -18.45 -8.22
N ASP A 413 -16.16 -18.81 -6.93
CA ASP A 413 -17.27 -18.66 -5.98
C ASP A 413 -17.72 -17.21 -5.86
N LEU A 414 -16.77 -16.25 -5.88
CA LEU A 414 -17.08 -14.83 -5.84
C LEU A 414 -17.84 -14.38 -7.09
N VAL A 415 -17.48 -14.87 -8.29
CA VAL A 415 -18.23 -14.57 -9.52
C VAL A 415 -19.66 -15.10 -9.43
N GLN A 416 -19.83 -16.33 -8.97
CA GLN A 416 -21.13 -16.97 -8.82
C GLN A 416 -22.01 -16.24 -7.80
N LYS A 417 -21.50 -16.00 -6.59
CA LYS A 417 -22.23 -15.30 -5.50
C LYS A 417 -22.53 -13.85 -5.81
N SER A 418 -21.68 -13.21 -6.62
CA SER A 418 -21.84 -11.81 -7.02
C SER A 418 -22.99 -11.57 -8.00
N ASN A 419 -23.51 -12.63 -8.63
CA ASN A 419 -24.57 -12.58 -9.65
C ASN A 419 -24.40 -11.42 -10.64
N LEU A 420 -23.18 -11.20 -11.15
CA LEU A 420 -22.86 -10.05 -12.02
C LEU A 420 -23.73 -10.04 -13.28
N ASN A 421 -24.04 -11.21 -13.83
CA ASN A 421 -24.95 -11.32 -14.99
C ASN A 421 -26.42 -10.98 -14.66
N GLY A 422 -26.78 -10.96 -13.37
CA GLY A 422 -28.08 -10.54 -12.88
C GLY A 422 -28.21 -9.02 -12.71
N ASP A 423 -27.07 -8.31 -12.62
CA ASP A 423 -26.98 -6.87 -12.36
C ASP A 423 -27.73 -6.05 -13.43
N PRO A 424 -28.71 -5.20 -13.05
CA PRO A 424 -29.50 -4.42 -13.99
C PRO A 424 -28.64 -3.44 -14.81
N PHE A 425 -27.57 -2.89 -14.25
CA PHE A 425 -26.65 -2.01 -14.98
C PHE A 425 -25.95 -2.79 -16.10
N LEU A 426 -25.34 -3.93 -15.78
CA LEU A 426 -24.64 -4.75 -16.78
C LEU A 426 -25.59 -5.22 -17.89
N LYS A 427 -26.82 -5.64 -17.53
CA LYS A 427 -27.85 -6.05 -18.50
C LYS A 427 -28.23 -4.94 -19.47
N ASN A 428 -28.50 -3.74 -18.96
CA ASN A 428 -28.94 -2.60 -19.77
C ASN A 428 -27.85 -2.11 -20.74
N PHE A 429 -26.57 -2.22 -20.37
CA PHE A 429 -25.44 -1.97 -21.27
C PHE A 429 -25.10 -3.18 -22.16
N GLY A 430 -25.84 -4.30 -22.08
CA GLY A 430 -25.62 -5.49 -22.89
C GLY A 430 -24.35 -6.29 -22.55
N VAL A 431 -23.74 -6.04 -21.38
CA VAL A 431 -22.50 -6.67 -20.93
C VAL A 431 -22.80 -7.96 -20.17
N LYS A 432 -22.11 -9.04 -20.52
CA LYS A 432 -22.23 -10.35 -19.87
C LYS A 432 -20.86 -10.96 -19.63
N ILE A 433 -20.63 -11.47 -18.42
CA ILE A 433 -19.40 -12.13 -18.00
C ILE A 433 -19.55 -13.65 -18.07
N LYS A 434 -18.48 -14.34 -18.47
CA LYS A 434 -18.38 -15.80 -18.44
C LYS A 434 -18.09 -16.28 -17.01
N GLY A 435 -18.72 -17.36 -16.58
CA GLY A 435 -18.56 -17.88 -15.22
C GLY A 435 -17.24 -18.61 -14.99
N GLU A 436 -16.62 -19.11 -16.05
CA GLU A 436 -15.36 -19.82 -16.00
C GLU A 436 -14.15 -18.90 -16.22
N PRO A 437 -13.05 -19.09 -15.46
CA PRO A 437 -11.81 -18.36 -15.66
C PRO A 437 -11.14 -18.73 -16.99
N VAL A 438 -10.28 -17.83 -17.50
CA VAL A 438 -9.44 -18.12 -18.65
C VAL A 438 -8.42 -19.20 -18.30
N ILE A 439 -8.35 -20.23 -19.15
CA ILE A 439 -7.25 -21.20 -19.17
C ILE A 439 -6.26 -20.76 -20.25
N VAL A 440 -4.98 -20.65 -19.87
CA VAL A 440 -3.89 -20.28 -20.77
C VAL A 440 -2.83 -21.38 -20.85
N ASN A 441 -2.09 -21.38 -21.96
CA ASN A 441 -0.90 -22.21 -22.11
C ASN A 441 0.32 -21.41 -21.62
N GLY A 442 0.95 -21.88 -20.55
CA GLY A 442 2.22 -21.38 -20.07
C GLY A 442 3.39 -22.25 -20.54
N ARG A 443 4.60 -21.80 -20.21
CA ARG A 443 5.86 -22.55 -20.42
C ARG A 443 6.72 -22.48 -19.18
N VAL A 444 7.28 -23.63 -18.77
CA VAL A 444 8.27 -23.72 -17.69
C VAL A 444 9.66 -23.68 -18.34
N LEU A 445 10.36 -22.57 -18.15
CA LEU A 445 11.73 -22.40 -18.66
C LEU A 445 12.71 -23.27 -17.86
N SER A 446 13.73 -23.78 -18.54
CA SER A 446 14.84 -24.44 -17.85
C SER A 446 15.57 -23.41 -16.99
N PRO A 447 15.85 -23.73 -15.71
CA PRO A 447 16.58 -22.81 -14.84
C PRO A 447 18.03 -22.68 -15.29
N PRO A 448 18.65 -21.49 -15.17
CA PRO A 448 20.06 -21.33 -15.48
C PRO A 448 20.92 -22.06 -14.44
N ARG A 449 22.12 -22.50 -14.86
CA ARG A 449 23.08 -23.15 -13.97
C ARG A 449 23.92 -22.10 -13.24
N LEU A 450 24.24 -22.35 -11.98
CA LEU A 450 24.98 -21.46 -11.10
C LEU A 450 26.37 -22.03 -10.82
N GLU A 451 27.41 -21.24 -11.03
CA GLU A 451 28.80 -21.56 -10.73
C GLU A 451 29.21 -20.93 -9.40
N TYR A 452 29.70 -21.78 -8.49
CA TYR A 452 30.29 -21.41 -7.21
C TYR A 452 31.80 -21.67 -7.22
N GLY A 453 32.50 -21.13 -6.22
CA GLY A 453 33.96 -21.24 -6.13
C GLY A 453 34.45 -22.68 -5.97
N LYS A 454 35.70 -22.91 -6.37
CA LYS A 454 36.38 -24.19 -6.21
C LYS A 454 36.61 -24.44 -4.72
N GLY A 455 36.23 -25.62 -4.21
CA GLY A 455 36.75 -26.11 -2.93
C GLY A 455 38.27 -26.31 -3.02
N ASN A 456 38.99 -26.37 -1.89
CA ASN A 456 40.46 -26.49 -1.88
C ASN A 456 40.95 -27.62 -2.83
N GLY A 457 41.52 -27.25 -3.99
CA GLY A 457 42.03 -28.18 -5.00
C GLY A 457 40.99 -28.91 -5.87
N GLY A 458 39.70 -28.60 -5.74
CA GLY A 458 38.60 -29.30 -6.41
C GLY A 458 38.08 -28.64 -7.70
N GLN A 459 37.15 -29.34 -8.38
CA GLN A 459 36.42 -28.81 -9.54
C GLN A 459 35.45 -27.69 -9.14
N GLN A 460 35.11 -26.83 -10.10
CA GLN A 460 34.09 -25.78 -9.94
C GLN A 460 32.74 -26.43 -9.60
N ILE A 461 32.06 -25.94 -8.55
CA ILE A 461 30.74 -26.45 -8.18
C ILE A 461 29.70 -25.80 -9.08
N VAL A 462 28.97 -26.62 -9.84
CA VAL A 462 27.86 -26.16 -10.70
C VAL A 462 26.55 -26.71 -10.17
N LEU A 463 25.57 -25.83 -9.99
CA LEU A 463 24.25 -26.19 -9.46
C LEU A 463 23.16 -25.83 -10.44
N THR A 464 22.14 -26.67 -10.51
CA THR A 464 20.91 -26.37 -11.25
C THR A 464 19.80 -26.14 -10.24
N PRO A 465 19.22 -24.92 -10.15
CA PRO A 465 18.06 -24.66 -9.31
C PRO A 465 16.91 -25.62 -9.62
N LYS A 466 16.15 -25.97 -8.59
CA LYS A 466 14.92 -26.76 -8.71
C LYS A 466 13.79 -25.99 -8.07
N ASP A 467 12.70 -25.80 -8.81
CA ASP A 467 11.52 -25.06 -8.35
C ASP A 467 11.85 -23.66 -7.79
N GLY A 468 12.86 -23.01 -8.40
CA GLY A 468 13.34 -21.68 -7.99
C GLY A 468 14.25 -21.66 -6.76
N ALA A 469 14.62 -22.81 -6.20
CA ALA A 469 15.48 -22.92 -5.03
C ALA A 469 16.70 -23.83 -5.28
N TRP A 470 17.77 -23.61 -4.52
CA TRP A 470 18.91 -24.51 -4.44
C TRP A 470 19.44 -24.52 -3.01
N TYR A 471 19.97 -25.67 -2.60
CA TYR A 471 20.56 -25.86 -1.29
C TYR A 471 22.05 -26.16 -1.44
N LEU A 472 22.83 -25.52 -0.60
CA LEU A 472 24.28 -25.69 -0.55
C LEU A 472 24.63 -26.35 0.77
N LYS A 473 25.29 -27.52 0.72
CA LYS A 473 25.86 -28.15 1.93
C LYS A 473 27.23 -27.56 2.21
N GLU A 474 28.16 -27.72 1.27
CA GLU A 474 29.53 -27.21 1.35
C GLU A 474 29.88 -26.56 0.02
N PHE A 475 30.34 -25.30 0.08
CA PHE A 475 30.71 -24.53 -1.09
C PHE A 475 31.64 -23.39 -0.69
N LYS A 476 32.32 -22.83 -1.69
CA LYS A 476 33.00 -21.55 -1.59
C LYS A 476 32.28 -20.53 -2.45
N PHE A 477 32.28 -19.26 -2.06
CA PHE A 477 31.81 -18.20 -2.94
C PHE A 477 32.64 -18.17 -4.22
N PHE A 478 32.01 -17.81 -5.35
CA PHE A 478 32.68 -17.71 -6.66
C PHE A 478 33.93 -16.82 -6.56
N GLU A 479 33.78 -15.63 -5.98
CA GLU A 479 34.88 -14.80 -5.50
C GLU A 479 34.63 -14.51 -4.02
N SER A 480 35.52 -15.04 -3.19
CA SER A 480 35.46 -14.82 -1.75
C SER A 480 36.14 -13.51 -1.38
N ALA A 481 35.46 -12.70 -0.58
CA ALA A 481 35.99 -11.42 -0.13
C ALA A 481 37.11 -11.58 0.91
N TYR A 482 37.91 -10.53 1.03
CA TYR A 482 38.93 -10.37 2.06
C TYR A 482 38.50 -9.25 3.02
N CYS A 483 38.39 -9.58 4.32
CA CYS A 483 38.09 -8.67 5.40
C CYS A 483 39.33 -8.55 6.28
N GLN A 484 40.05 -7.44 6.16
CA GLN A 484 41.25 -7.17 6.94
C GLN A 484 40.91 -6.94 8.41
N SER A 485 39.86 -6.15 8.67
CA SER A 485 39.38 -5.91 10.03
C SER A 485 37.88 -5.66 10.07
N PHE A 486 37.25 -6.01 11.19
CA PHE A 486 35.85 -5.71 11.44
C PHE A 486 35.61 -5.27 12.88
N GLY A 487 34.54 -4.51 13.08
CA GLY A 487 34.05 -4.08 14.38
C GLY A 487 32.72 -4.74 14.76
N PHE A 488 32.37 -4.63 16.05
CA PHE A 488 31.09 -5.08 16.58
C PHE A 488 30.51 -4.00 17.49
N VAL A 489 29.28 -3.56 17.20
CA VAL A 489 28.51 -2.61 18.02
C VAL A 489 27.31 -3.32 18.62
N SER A 490 27.06 -3.07 19.90
CA SER A 490 25.87 -3.56 20.60
C SER A 490 25.06 -2.43 21.21
N PHE A 491 23.81 -2.29 20.76
CA PHE A 491 22.78 -1.50 21.46
C PHE A 491 21.90 -2.36 22.38
N LEU A 492 22.26 -3.63 22.57
CA LEU A 492 21.55 -4.55 23.45
C LEU A 492 22.03 -4.41 24.91
N PRO A 493 21.21 -4.83 25.90
CA PRO A 493 21.63 -4.85 27.30
C PRO A 493 22.89 -5.70 27.55
N LEU A 494 23.73 -5.28 28.50
CA LEU A 494 25.02 -5.89 28.85
C LEU A 494 24.96 -7.40 29.12
N HIS A 495 23.89 -7.90 29.73
CA HIS A 495 23.73 -9.33 30.04
C HIS A 495 23.64 -10.22 28.78
N LYS A 496 23.49 -9.64 27.59
CA LYS A 496 23.51 -10.36 26.30
C LYS A 496 24.91 -10.50 25.69
N ALA A 497 25.97 -9.99 26.32
CA ALA A 497 27.32 -9.99 25.77
C ALA A 497 27.85 -11.39 25.40
N SER A 498 27.62 -12.40 26.25
CA SER A 498 28.02 -13.79 25.97
C SER A 498 27.33 -14.36 24.72
N MET A 499 26.04 -14.06 24.55
CA MET A 499 25.27 -14.45 23.37
C MET A 499 25.79 -13.77 22.09
N LEU A 500 26.25 -12.52 22.18
CA LEU A 500 26.84 -11.79 21.07
C LEU A 500 28.22 -12.34 20.67
N GLN A 501 29.04 -12.73 21.64
CA GLN A 501 30.30 -13.43 21.37
C GLN A 501 30.06 -14.75 20.64
N GLU A 502 29.14 -15.57 21.14
CA GLU A 502 28.79 -16.84 20.49
C GLU A 502 28.24 -16.62 19.08
N PHE A 503 27.38 -15.62 18.90
CA PHE A 503 26.90 -15.21 17.58
C PHE A 503 28.07 -14.87 16.65
N CYS A 504 28.97 -14.00 17.09
CA CYS A 504 30.09 -13.53 16.29
C CYS A 504 30.97 -14.71 15.86
N TRP A 505 31.32 -15.58 16.80
CA TRP A 505 32.13 -16.76 16.54
C TRP A 505 31.51 -17.69 15.48
N GLN A 506 30.23 -18.00 15.60
CA GLN A 506 29.51 -18.87 14.66
C GLN A 506 29.43 -18.27 13.24
N VAL A 507 29.16 -16.97 13.14
CA VAL A 507 29.11 -16.27 11.85
C VAL A 507 30.50 -16.22 11.21
N VAL A 508 31.53 -15.84 11.95
CA VAL A 508 32.91 -15.79 11.46
C VAL A 508 33.37 -17.16 10.96
N ARG A 509 33.12 -18.22 11.74
CA ARG A 509 33.41 -19.60 11.32
C ARG A 509 32.70 -19.97 10.02
N THR A 510 31.45 -19.56 9.86
CA THR A 510 30.67 -19.80 8.62
C THR A 510 31.18 -18.98 7.43
N CYS A 511 31.58 -17.74 7.66
CA CYS A 511 32.23 -16.92 6.63
C CYS A 511 33.53 -17.58 6.14
N ARG A 512 34.37 -18.07 7.05
CA ARG A 512 35.61 -18.78 6.70
C ARG A 512 35.34 -20.12 5.99
N SER A 513 34.34 -20.87 6.44
CA SER A 513 33.96 -22.13 5.78
C SER A 513 33.43 -21.90 4.35
N THR A 514 32.86 -20.72 4.07
CA THR A 514 32.43 -20.29 2.72
C THR A 514 33.51 -19.57 1.90
N GLY A 515 34.71 -19.39 2.46
CA GLY A 515 35.89 -18.87 1.74
C GLY A 515 36.27 -17.44 2.05
N ILE A 516 35.42 -16.69 2.75
CA ILE A 516 35.75 -15.32 3.18
C ILE A 516 36.96 -15.39 4.12
N GLN A 517 37.98 -14.61 3.82
CA GLN A 517 39.13 -14.44 4.70
C GLN A 517 38.81 -13.32 5.69
N MET A 518 38.73 -13.64 6.98
CA MET A 518 38.45 -12.65 8.03
C MET A 518 39.04 -13.08 9.37
N PRO A 519 39.39 -12.13 10.27
CA PRO A 519 39.93 -12.45 11.59
C PRO A 519 38.88 -13.14 12.49
N ASP A 520 39.34 -13.84 13.53
CA ASP A 520 38.46 -14.58 14.45
C ASP A 520 37.69 -13.68 15.41
N ASN A 521 38.27 -12.55 15.78
CA ASN A 521 37.73 -11.61 16.75
C ASN A 521 37.59 -10.21 16.14
N PRO A 522 36.57 -9.44 16.56
CA PRO A 522 36.45 -8.05 16.14
C PRO A 522 37.66 -7.26 16.66
N LYS A 523 38.17 -6.36 15.82
CA LYS A 523 39.24 -5.43 16.23
C LYS A 523 38.73 -4.44 17.28
N PHE A 524 37.46 -4.02 17.13
CA PHE A 524 36.78 -3.11 18.04
C PHE A 524 35.45 -3.71 18.49
N PHE A 525 35.21 -3.70 19.80
CA PHE A 525 33.89 -4.01 20.37
C PHE A 525 33.39 -2.77 21.12
N GLU A 526 32.27 -2.21 20.66
CA GLU A 526 31.62 -1.06 21.26
C GLU A 526 30.26 -1.44 21.85
N GLN A 527 30.11 -1.22 23.14
CA GLN A 527 28.83 -1.31 23.82
C GLN A 527 28.23 0.09 23.94
N ALA A 528 27.03 0.28 23.40
CA ALA A 528 26.30 1.54 23.58
C ALA A 528 25.81 1.67 25.04
N GLY A 529 26.00 2.85 25.59
CA GLY A 529 25.41 3.29 26.85
C GLY A 529 23.93 3.61 26.70
N LYS A 530 23.24 3.77 27.84
CA LYS A 530 21.77 4.00 27.89
C LYS A 530 21.32 5.25 27.12
N ASN A 531 22.18 6.27 27.06
CA ASN A 531 21.89 7.58 26.44
C ASN A 531 22.70 7.80 25.15
N ASP A 532 23.43 6.80 24.66
CA ASP A 532 24.19 6.94 23.42
C ASP A 532 23.24 6.97 22.21
N SER A 533 23.45 7.95 21.32
CA SER A 533 22.88 7.89 19.97
C SER A 533 23.70 6.97 19.08
N VAL A 534 23.14 6.58 17.92
CA VAL A 534 23.88 5.75 16.96
C VAL A 534 25.12 6.48 16.44
N GLU A 535 24.96 7.76 16.15
CA GLU A 535 26.03 8.63 15.66
C GLU A 535 27.21 8.69 16.64
N MET A 536 26.95 8.83 17.94
CA MET A 536 28.01 8.87 18.96
C MET A 536 28.84 7.58 18.98
N VAL A 537 28.18 6.42 18.91
CA VAL A 537 28.86 5.13 18.92
C VAL A 537 29.68 4.92 17.64
N PHE A 538 29.13 5.31 16.49
CA PHE A 538 29.81 5.18 15.20
C PHE A 538 31.02 6.11 15.10
N LYS A 539 30.90 7.34 15.61
CA LYS A 539 32.02 8.27 15.73
C LYS A 539 33.18 7.68 16.53
N ARG A 540 32.89 7.03 17.66
CA ARG A 540 33.93 6.34 18.46
C ARG A 540 34.64 5.24 17.66
N ILE A 541 33.91 4.47 16.84
CA ILE A 541 34.55 3.49 15.96
C ILE A 541 35.44 4.17 14.92
N SER A 542 34.95 5.21 14.25
CA SER A 542 35.72 5.96 13.26
C SER A 542 37.01 6.51 13.86
N GLU A 543 36.93 7.20 15.00
CA GLU A 543 38.08 7.76 15.70
C GLU A 543 39.10 6.68 16.12
N LYS A 544 38.63 5.49 16.51
CA LYS A 544 39.51 4.36 16.81
C LYS A 544 40.20 3.81 15.55
N CYS A 545 39.49 3.76 14.43
CA CYS A 545 40.04 3.34 13.14
C CYS A 545 41.14 4.33 12.69
N ASP A 546 40.84 5.64 12.76
CA ASP A 546 41.76 6.70 12.34
C ASP A 546 43.02 6.72 13.21
N ARG A 547 42.86 6.67 14.54
CA ARG A 547 43.98 6.69 15.49
C ARG A 547 44.90 5.47 15.31
N ASP A 548 44.33 4.31 15.06
CA ASP A 548 45.10 3.06 14.94
C ASP A 548 45.60 2.82 13.50
N GLY A 549 45.24 3.69 12.54
CA GLY A 549 45.60 3.54 11.12
C GLY A 549 44.97 2.33 10.44
N ILE A 550 43.78 1.93 10.89
CA ILE A 550 43.11 0.68 10.48
C ILE A 550 41.88 1.01 9.63
N LYS A 551 41.79 0.39 8.45
CA LYS A 551 40.56 0.36 7.68
C LYS A 551 39.62 -0.72 8.22
N CYS A 552 38.44 -0.32 8.68
CA CYS A 552 37.39 -1.24 9.12
C CYS A 552 36.47 -1.61 7.95
N ASP A 553 36.54 -2.86 7.47
CA ASP A 553 35.81 -3.29 6.28
C ASP A 553 34.35 -3.64 6.56
N LEU A 554 34.02 -3.92 7.83
CA LEU A 554 32.67 -4.33 8.23
C LEU A 554 32.41 -3.99 9.70
N VAL A 555 31.20 -3.53 10.01
CA VAL A 555 30.70 -3.38 11.38
C VAL A 555 29.43 -4.19 11.57
N PHE A 556 29.45 -5.19 12.46
CA PHE A 556 28.23 -5.83 12.95
C PHE A 556 27.51 -4.89 13.92
N VAL A 557 26.20 -4.75 13.78
CA VAL A 557 25.42 -3.82 14.63
C VAL A 557 24.21 -4.56 15.22
N ALA A 558 24.26 -4.89 16.50
CA ALA A 558 23.14 -5.49 17.22
C ALA A 558 22.14 -4.40 17.66
N LEU A 559 20.93 -4.43 17.08
CA LEU A 559 19.87 -3.45 17.30
C LEU A 559 18.98 -3.86 18.49
N TYR A 560 18.54 -2.89 19.30
CA TYR A 560 17.49 -3.13 20.29
C TYR A 560 16.10 -3.14 19.67
N SER A 561 15.89 -2.42 18.56
CA SER A 561 14.63 -2.44 17.82
C SER A 561 14.80 -2.23 16.30
N PRO A 562 13.85 -2.67 15.47
CA PRO A 562 13.90 -2.45 14.02
C PRO A 562 13.90 -0.98 13.61
N GLU A 563 13.34 -0.09 14.42
CA GLU A 563 13.23 1.34 14.13
C GLU A 563 14.59 2.05 14.07
N GLN A 564 15.60 1.53 14.79
CA GLN A 564 16.97 2.04 14.75
C GLN A 564 17.67 1.85 13.40
N TYR A 565 17.15 0.96 12.55
CA TYR A 565 17.82 0.58 11.30
C TYR A 565 18.10 1.79 10.40
N ALA A 566 17.15 2.71 10.29
CA ALA A 566 17.29 3.89 9.43
C ALA A 566 18.44 4.81 9.89
N GLU A 567 18.58 5.02 11.20
CA GLU A 567 19.66 5.83 11.77
C GLU A 567 21.01 5.15 11.59
N VAL A 568 21.10 3.84 11.85
CA VAL A 568 22.32 3.04 11.59
C VAL A 568 22.74 3.11 10.14
N LYS A 569 21.78 3.06 9.21
CA LYS A 569 22.08 3.16 7.78
C LYS A 569 22.48 4.55 7.35
N SER A 570 21.84 5.58 7.88
CA SER A 570 22.25 6.97 7.63
C SER A 570 23.67 7.21 8.14
N CYS A 571 23.98 6.87 9.39
CA CYS A 571 25.30 7.06 9.96
C CYS A 571 26.36 6.22 9.24
N GLY A 572 26.11 4.93 9.03
CA GLY A 572 27.05 4.02 8.38
C GLY A 572 27.29 4.37 6.92
N ASP A 573 26.24 4.39 6.11
CA ASP A 573 26.36 4.46 4.66
C ASP A 573 26.62 5.90 4.15
N ILE A 574 26.21 6.95 4.89
CA ILE A 574 26.36 8.37 4.47
C ILE A 574 27.41 9.11 5.31
N THR A 575 27.31 9.08 6.64
CA THR A 575 28.13 9.95 7.51
C THR A 575 29.56 9.46 7.68
N PHE A 576 29.75 8.16 7.95
CA PHE A 576 31.05 7.60 8.32
C PHE A 576 31.64 6.66 7.26
N GLY A 577 30.89 6.31 6.21
CA GLY A 577 31.36 5.39 5.16
C GLY A 577 31.67 3.97 5.67
N LEU A 578 30.99 3.52 6.74
CA LEU A 578 31.18 2.21 7.35
C LEU A 578 30.19 1.20 6.78
N VAL A 579 30.70 0.11 6.23
CA VAL A 579 29.88 -1.00 5.76
C VAL A 579 29.26 -1.72 6.96
N THR A 580 27.93 -1.69 7.08
CA THR A 580 27.21 -2.22 8.25
C THR A 580 26.46 -3.53 7.96
N GLN A 581 26.48 -4.46 8.93
CA GLN A 581 25.59 -5.63 8.97
C GLN A 581 24.74 -5.59 10.26
N CYS A 582 23.51 -5.09 10.12
CA CYS A 582 22.56 -4.99 11.23
C CYS A 582 21.98 -6.35 11.62
N LEU A 583 21.76 -6.55 12.92
CA LEU A 583 21.33 -7.80 13.54
C LEU A 583 20.20 -7.53 14.52
N LEU A 584 19.09 -8.24 14.37
CA LEU A 584 17.98 -8.22 15.33
C LEU A 584 18.17 -9.29 16.40
N SER A 585 17.60 -9.07 17.59
CA SER A 585 17.62 -10.05 18.70
C SER A 585 17.15 -11.45 18.28
N ARG A 586 16.15 -11.55 17.39
CA ARG A 586 15.68 -12.84 16.85
C ARG A 586 16.76 -13.54 16.02
N THR A 587 17.44 -12.81 15.12
CA THR A 587 18.52 -13.35 14.30
C THR A 587 19.69 -13.82 15.15
N ILE A 588 20.03 -13.05 16.19
CA ILE A 588 21.08 -13.40 17.14
C ILE A 588 20.73 -14.71 17.86
N ASN A 589 19.49 -14.84 18.34
CA ASN A 589 19.00 -16.07 18.98
C ASN A 589 19.01 -17.28 18.03
N ASP A 590 18.56 -17.10 16.78
CA ASP A 590 18.55 -18.16 15.78
C ASP A 590 19.97 -18.71 15.49
N VAL A 591 21.01 -17.88 15.59
CA VAL A 591 22.41 -18.31 15.40
C VAL A 591 23.03 -18.80 16.72
N ALA A 592 23.03 -17.99 17.77
CA ALA A 592 23.78 -18.28 18.99
C ALA A 592 23.17 -19.43 19.81
N VAL A 593 21.83 -19.55 19.83
CA VAL A 593 21.12 -20.56 20.63
C VAL A 593 20.67 -21.71 19.76
N LYS A 594 19.94 -21.43 18.66
CA LYS A 594 19.37 -22.49 17.81
C LYS A 594 20.36 -23.08 16.81
N LYS A 595 21.55 -22.49 16.68
CA LYS A 595 22.60 -22.92 15.73
C LYS A 595 22.07 -23.07 14.30
N SER A 596 21.17 -22.18 13.86
CA SER A 596 20.57 -22.21 12.52
C SER A 596 21.62 -21.94 11.44
N TYR A 597 22.10 -23.01 10.79
CA TYR A 597 23.08 -22.91 9.71
C TYR A 597 22.58 -22.11 8.51
N SER A 598 21.29 -22.24 8.16
CA SER A 598 20.68 -21.45 7.09
C SER A 598 20.74 -19.94 7.38
N THR A 599 20.49 -19.53 8.62
CA THR A 599 20.60 -18.12 9.02
C THR A 599 22.05 -17.63 8.92
N MET A 600 23.02 -18.45 9.37
CA MET A 600 24.45 -18.11 9.27
C MET A 600 24.91 -17.96 7.82
N LEU A 601 24.53 -18.88 6.93
CA LEU A 601 24.84 -18.80 5.50
C LEU A 601 24.24 -17.56 4.83
N ASN A 602 22.99 -17.23 5.16
CA ASN A 602 22.35 -16.02 4.63
C ASN A 602 23.06 -14.74 5.07
N ILE A 603 23.62 -14.72 6.28
CA ILE A 603 24.45 -13.61 6.76
C ILE A 603 25.79 -13.57 6.00
N ALA A 604 26.47 -14.71 5.86
CA ALA A 604 27.74 -14.80 5.13
C ALA A 604 27.60 -14.35 3.67
N MET A 605 26.52 -14.75 2.98
CA MET A 605 26.20 -14.30 1.61
C MET A 605 26.07 -12.78 1.51
N LYS A 606 25.46 -12.13 2.51
CA LYS A 606 25.30 -10.68 2.54
C LYS A 606 26.61 -9.97 2.85
N ILE A 607 27.42 -10.54 3.74
CA ILE A 607 28.75 -10.01 4.05
C ILE A 607 29.61 -10.04 2.81
N ASN A 608 29.77 -11.20 2.17
CA ASN A 608 30.62 -11.36 0.99
C ASN A 608 30.34 -10.27 -0.07
N MET A 609 29.07 -10.07 -0.43
CA MET A 609 28.68 -9.05 -1.41
C MET A 609 28.97 -7.61 -0.95
N LYS A 610 28.82 -7.31 0.35
CA LYS A 610 29.04 -5.97 0.89
C LYS A 610 30.51 -5.56 0.89
N ILE A 611 31.41 -6.53 1.04
CA ILE A 611 32.86 -6.29 1.09
C ILE A 611 33.55 -6.72 -0.22
N GLY A 612 32.80 -6.75 -1.34
CA GLY A 612 33.36 -6.84 -2.69
C GLY A 612 33.48 -8.25 -3.29
N GLY A 613 32.99 -9.29 -2.62
CA GLY A 613 32.98 -10.65 -3.16
C GLY A 613 31.77 -10.95 -4.07
N ILE A 614 31.90 -12.01 -4.87
CA ILE A 614 30.85 -12.52 -5.76
C ILE A 614 30.39 -13.88 -5.25
N ASN A 615 29.10 -14.00 -4.89
CA ASN A 615 28.59 -15.24 -4.31
C ASN A 615 28.56 -16.39 -5.33
N ALA A 616 27.98 -16.14 -6.50
CA ALA A 616 27.80 -17.10 -7.57
C ALA A 616 27.75 -16.37 -8.92
N LYS A 617 28.06 -17.10 -9.99
CA LYS A 617 27.96 -16.62 -11.38
C LYS A 617 26.99 -17.49 -12.17
N LEU A 618 26.33 -16.95 -13.19
CA LEU A 618 25.62 -17.78 -14.16
C LEU A 618 26.62 -18.53 -15.03
N GLN A 619 26.44 -19.84 -15.18
CA GLN A 619 27.24 -20.63 -16.12
C GLN A 619 27.02 -20.09 -17.53
N LYS A 620 28.12 -19.84 -18.25
CA LYS A 620 28.05 -19.37 -19.63
C LYS A 620 27.33 -20.37 -20.51
N ASP A 621 26.42 -19.85 -21.32
CA ASP A 621 25.80 -20.54 -22.44
C ASP A 621 25.69 -19.58 -23.62
N GLU A 622 25.27 -20.10 -24.78
CA GLU A 622 25.17 -19.33 -26.01
C GLU A 622 24.24 -18.11 -25.87
N ILE A 623 23.17 -18.22 -25.09
CA ILE A 623 22.20 -17.14 -24.88
C ILE A 623 22.84 -16.03 -24.06
N LEU A 624 23.40 -16.37 -22.90
CA LEU A 624 24.12 -15.44 -22.03
C LEU A 624 25.29 -14.77 -22.75
N ASP A 625 26.05 -15.52 -23.54
CA ASP A 625 27.15 -14.96 -24.32
C ASP A 625 26.65 -13.96 -25.36
N ASN A 626 25.59 -14.28 -26.11
CA ASN A 626 25.06 -13.39 -27.15
C ASN A 626 24.41 -12.12 -26.58
N TYR A 627 23.72 -12.19 -25.44
CA TYR A 627 22.97 -11.05 -24.90
C TYR A 627 23.67 -10.28 -23.80
N LEU A 628 24.66 -10.85 -23.09
CA LEU A 628 25.30 -10.20 -21.96
C LEU A 628 26.81 -10.01 -22.16
N TYR A 629 27.53 -11.05 -22.62
CA TYR A 629 29.00 -10.99 -22.63
C TYR A 629 29.60 -10.45 -23.93
N LYS A 630 29.12 -10.84 -25.11
CA LYS A 630 29.70 -10.42 -26.40
C LYS A 630 29.51 -8.93 -26.69
N ASN A 631 28.40 -8.36 -26.23
CA ASN A 631 27.99 -7.00 -26.56
C ASN A 631 28.26 -5.99 -25.43
N ASN A 632 29.08 -6.35 -24.43
CA ASN A 632 29.39 -5.50 -23.26
C ASN A 632 28.15 -4.86 -22.65
N THR A 633 27.11 -5.68 -22.42
CA THR A 633 25.78 -5.19 -22.07
C THR A 633 25.69 -4.75 -20.61
N LEU A 634 25.19 -3.52 -20.39
CA LEU A 634 24.87 -3.00 -19.07
C LEU A 634 23.41 -3.31 -18.72
N VAL A 635 23.19 -3.99 -17.59
CA VAL A 635 21.85 -4.27 -17.05
C VAL A 635 21.51 -3.25 -15.96
N ILE A 636 20.42 -2.51 -16.14
CA ILE A 636 19.98 -1.44 -15.23
C ILE A 636 18.62 -1.82 -14.62
N GLY A 637 18.53 -1.75 -13.29
CA GLY A 637 17.26 -1.77 -12.56
C GLY A 637 16.98 -0.39 -11.99
N VAL A 638 15.79 0.15 -12.25
CA VAL A 638 15.33 1.44 -11.71
C VAL A 638 14.05 1.21 -10.92
N ASP A 639 14.02 1.71 -9.69
CA ASP A 639 12.86 1.69 -8.80
C ASP A 639 12.66 3.08 -8.17
N VAL A 640 11.42 3.44 -7.87
CA VAL A 640 11.07 4.72 -7.24
C VAL A 640 10.26 4.41 -5.98
N VAL A 641 10.87 4.66 -4.82
CA VAL A 641 10.34 4.32 -3.49
C VAL A 641 9.49 5.43 -2.90
#